data_AF-A1T5U1-F1
#
_entry.id   AF-A1T5U1-F1
#
_cell.length_a   1.000
_cell.length_b   1.000
_cell.length_c   1.000
_cell.angle_alpha   90.00
_cell.angle_beta   90.00
_cell.angle_gamma   90.00
#
_symmetry.space_group_name_H-M   'P 1'
#
loop_
_entity.id
_entity.type
_entity.pdbx_description
1 polymer ?
#
loop_
_entity_poly.entity_id
_entity_poly.type
_entity_poly.pdbx_seq_one_letter_code
_entity_poly.pdbx_strand_id
1 'polypeptide(L)'
;MASSPGIAWADPDTSSSPSTDTATASPADAGQSVTPTRTDAETDTEKESLSDNEDGDEPTDDVLTESEDDTEAPPTDDDAPASSDRDTAVSSLTRTAEDKSGDAEDDEPVAVDLSELDDAEAEAQAVPTDALDVEPVVDATTVTPLAAPVAVISDVAAATPTTESTTVTGLLATVLAPLVPPNPDAPTDSPLVLALWAAARRPSESAASQKSAAAGTSALTAAVPNSQPSITSTRVSSPGWFTAKVTGQVRATDPDRDKLTFTAAPVGSGNVTVNSRGSFTYTPSAAARHAAAATSGEDRDTVAITVSDGYGGSITTYLNVTIRPANSAPRAKAIVGKGNPSNSVVTGKISATDRDGDALTFTGPGATPRGNVVVKADGSFVYTPTAAARDAASSPFKRSDRFTVTVNDGHGGTDTVTVRVRIVTPEGNRAPKAGSPAYTITGVADANGQVTGRVNVTDPDGFALTYGLAAGVDSNVGTVTVDATTGAFSFTPTTQARENAHGTPGEDTVRFTVAASDGLASATVQIAAPISAKAPTPPPPPPPSDPTFAQRVASFVSNNYGKTVANAQGTYAGECVSLVSQFLRQVHNITTAAWGNAVDYRAGGTGGAQLAARGFTWHTDKNFQNGDILVWGGGTYTTSYGHIGIWHNGKTFDQNSGWHRDVGERQSGYSQFFSQGYLGYWRKSGTSGGGGGGGATSGTKSGTGTVVTLVNVRNDPSTNGPVIAQYSPGQTFNYDSWVIGNGYYWLSYVSYSGTRRYVAEATLDHSIVYVRGGAFH
;
A
#
# COMPACT_ATOMS: atom_id res chain seq x y z
N MET A 1 -35.67 -12.73 14.09
CA MET A 1 -36.77 -12.08 14.84
C MET A 1 -36.08 -11.31 15.97
N ALA A 2 -36.03 -9.97 15.91
CA ALA A 2 -37.09 -9.04 16.34
C ALA A 2 -37.28 -9.09 17.88
N SER A 3 -37.24 -7.98 18.65
CA SER A 3 -37.57 -6.59 18.28
C SER A 3 -36.77 -5.52 19.09
N SER A 4 -36.74 -4.28 18.58
CA SER A 4 -36.53 -3.03 19.36
C SER A 4 -37.90 -2.37 19.66
N PRO A 5 -38.06 -1.37 20.56
CA PRO A 5 -37.45 0.00 20.54
C PRO A 5 -36.86 0.40 21.93
N GLY A 6 -36.40 1.63 22.25
CA GLY A 6 -36.22 2.92 21.55
C GLY A 6 -36.28 4.11 22.56
N ILE A 7 -36.19 5.38 22.08
CA ILE A 7 -36.35 6.66 22.85
C ILE A 7 -35.16 7.03 23.78
N ALA A 8 -34.74 8.29 24.02
CA ALA A 8 -34.72 9.55 23.24
C ALA A 8 -33.80 10.61 23.94
N TRP A 9 -33.58 11.79 23.35
CA TRP A 9 -32.78 12.90 23.89
C TRP A 9 -33.55 13.81 24.87
N ALA A 10 -32.85 14.47 25.80
CA ALA A 10 -33.09 15.86 26.21
C ALA A 10 -31.90 16.46 27.02
N ASP A 11 -31.43 17.63 26.59
CA ASP A 11 -30.88 18.74 27.42
C ASP A 11 -31.98 19.85 27.42
N PRO A 12 -31.99 20.93 28.25
CA PRO A 12 -30.80 21.72 28.65
C PRO A 12 -30.80 22.34 30.09
N ASP A 13 -29.69 23.02 30.40
CA ASP A 13 -29.53 24.24 31.23
C ASP A 13 -30.28 24.38 32.58
N THR A 14 -29.54 24.54 33.68
CA THR A 14 -29.33 25.89 34.32
C THR A 14 -28.33 25.89 35.48
N SER A 15 -27.84 27.09 35.82
CA SER A 15 -26.97 27.41 36.96
C SER A 15 -27.61 27.08 38.34
N SER A 16 -26.90 26.93 39.47
CA SER A 16 -25.91 27.87 40.01
C SER A 16 -25.09 27.29 41.18
N SER A 17 -23.90 27.83 41.44
CA SER A 17 -23.20 27.74 42.75
C SER A 17 -23.85 28.72 43.78
N PRO A 18 -23.62 28.62 45.11
CA PRO A 18 -22.29 28.86 45.71
C PRO A 18 -21.93 28.01 46.96
N SER A 19 -20.70 28.21 47.45
CA SER A 19 -20.11 27.67 48.67
C SER A 19 -20.58 28.34 49.98
N THR A 20 -20.43 27.66 51.13
CA THR A 20 -19.89 28.24 52.38
C THR A 20 -19.50 27.15 53.38
N ASP A 21 -18.87 27.53 54.50
CA ASP A 21 -17.91 26.71 55.25
C ASP A 21 -18.35 26.30 56.68
N THR A 22 -17.78 25.17 57.13
CA THR A 22 -17.40 24.75 58.52
C THR A 22 -18.20 25.19 59.76
N ALA A 23 -18.58 24.20 60.61
CA ALA A 23 -18.72 24.37 62.07
C ALA A 23 -18.46 23.07 62.88
N THR A 24 -17.67 23.20 63.95
CA THR A 24 -17.38 22.22 65.04
C THR A 24 -18.44 22.25 66.16
N ALA A 25 -18.48 21.42 67.23
CA ALA A 25 -18.10 20.02 67.56
C ALA A 25 -18.39 19.80 69.08
N SER A 26 -18.90 18.64 69.54
CA SER A 26 -19.14 18.34 70.99
C SER A 26 -19.48 16.84 71.28
N PRO A 27 -19.40 16.34 72.54
CA PRO A 27 -18.68 15.08 72.80
C PRO A 27 -19.40 13.98 73.64
N ALA A 28 -18.60 13.18 74.37
CA ALA A 28 -18.79 11.93 75.16
C ALA A 28 -19.91 11.92 76.26
N ASP A 29 -20.22 10.84 77.01
CA ASP A 29 -19.38 9.72 77.53
C ASP A 29 -20.14 8.40 77.89
N ALA A 30 -19.44 7.41 78.48
CA ALA A 30 -19.67 5.96 78.44
C ALA A 30 -20.45 5.28 79.60
N GLY A 31 -20.52 3.93 79.58
CA GLY A 31 -20.97 3.11 80.71
C GLY A 31 -20.82 1.58 80.60
N GLN A 32 -19.78 1.02 81.26
CA GLN A 32 -19.79 -0.16 82.18
C GLN A 32 -20.24 -1.57 81.69
N SER A 33 -19.75 -2.74 82.19
CA SER A 33 -18.71 -3.18 83.17
C SER A 33 -18.34 -4.67 82.81
N VAL A 34 -17.60 -5.58 83.50
CA VAL A 34 -17.16 -5.81 84.91
C VAL A 34 -15.79 -6.57 84.97
N THR A 35 -15.46 -7.22 86.11
CA THR A 35 -14.22 -7.92 86.53
C THR A 35 -14.60 -9.12 87.46
N PRO A 36 -13.72 -9.92 88.16
CA PRO A 36 -12.26 -9.83 88.47
C PRO A 36 -11.45 -11.14 88.13
N THR A 37 -10.14 -11.35 88.39
CA THR A 37 -9.33 -11.13 89.63
C THR A 37 -7.80 -11.11 89.41
N ARG A 38 -7.05 -10.62 90.43
CA ARG A 38 -5.56 -10.53 90.61
C ARG A 38 -4.83 -11.90 90.63
N THR A 39 -3.48 -12.05 90.65
CA THR A 39 -2.40 -11.19 91.26
C THR A 39 -0.97 -11.47 90.73
N ASP A 40 -0.17 -10.40 90.59
CA ASP A 40 1.27 -10.18 90.90
C ASP A 40 2.43 -11.13 90.46
N ALA A 41 3.36 -10.55 89.66
CA ALA A 41 4.84 -10.54 89.77
C ALA A 41 5.76 -11.73 89.34
N GLU A 42 6.98 -11.36 88.89
CA GLU A 42 8.07 -12.21 88.37
C GLU A 42 9.17 -12.52 89.40
N THR A 43 9.87 -13.67 89.26
CA THR A 43 11.33 -13.83 89.49
C THR A 43 11.87 -15.10 88.80
N ASP A 44 13.19 -15.31 88.84
CA ASP A 44 14.00 -16.08 87.86
C ASP A 44 14.59 -17.42 88.39
N THR A 45 15.25 -18.18 87.50
CA THR A 45 16.29 -19.24 87.66
C THR A 45 15.93 -20.74 87.73
N GLU A 46 16.79 -21.52 87.04
CA GLU A 46 17.06 -23.00 87.05
C GLU A 46 15.96 -23.97 86.51
N LYS A 47 16.17 -24.96 85.62
CA LYS A 47 17.30 -25.82 85.11
C LYS A 47 17.34 -27.23 85.73
N GLU A 48 17.90 -28.21 84.98
CA GLU A 48 18.05 -29.68 85.19
C GLU A 48 16.96 -30.56 84.53
N SER A 49 17.23 -31.75 83.95
CA SER A 49 18.44 -32.29 83.26
C SER A 49 18.11 -33.59 82.45
N LEU A 50 18.96 -33.90 81.44
CA LEU A 50 19.43 -35.18 80.81
C LEU A 50 18.59 -36.50 80.92
N SER A 51 18.62 -37.48 80.01
CA SER A 51 19.72 -38.10 79.21
C SER A 51 19.22 -38.63 77.82
N ASP A 52 19.96 -39.29 76.90
CA ASP A 52 21.23 -40.05 76.88
C ASP A 52 22.03 -39.83 75.54
N ASN A 53 23.28 -40.34 75.46
CA ASN A 53 24.20 -40.28 74.30
C ASN A 53 24.01 -41.53 73.37
N GLU A 54 24.81 -41.90 72.35
CA GLU A 54 26.16 -41.59 71.79
C GLU A 54 26.15 -42.14 70.31
N ASP A 55 27.12 -41.98 69.38
CA ASP A 55 28.44 -41.32 69.28
C ASP A 55 28.31 -39.90 68.61
N GLY A 56 29.16 -39.28 67.77
CA GLY A 56 30.47 -39.54 67.11
C GLY A 56 30.40 -39.59 65.56
N ASP A 57 31.35 -39.12 64.73
CA ASP A 57 32.58 -38.31 64.93
C ASP A 57 33.02 -37.57 63.62
N GLU A 58 33.27 -36.25 63.70
CA GLU A 58 34.39 -35.44 63.10
C GLU A 58 34.66 -35.32 61.55
N PRO A 59 35.29 -34.21 61.04
CA PRO A 59 34.64 -33.38 60.00
C PRO A 59 35.60 -32.69 58.96
N THR A 60 35.31 -31.43 58.59
CA THR A 60 36.08 -30.41 57.80
C THR A 60 36.08 -30.54 56.28
N ASP A 61 36.13 -29.46 55.48
CA ASP A 61 35.70 -28.05 55.66
C ASP A 61 35.63 -27.38 54.27
N ASP A 62 34.80 -26.34 54.10
CA ASP A 62 34.87 -25.45 52.92
C ASP A 62 34.31 -24.06 53.25
N VAL A 63 35.11 -22.99 53.06
CA VAL A 63 34.90 -21.69 53.73
C VAL A 63 35.20 -20.47 52.81
N LEU A 64 34.11 -19.83 52.37
CA LEU A 64 33.89 -18.39 52.12
C LEU A 64 34.55 -17.59 50.96
N THR A 65 33.72 -16.62 50.49
CA THR A 65 34.01 -15.26 49.99
C THR A 65 34.63 -14.99 48.61
N GLU A 66 33.78 -14.44 47.73
CA GLU A 66 33.89 -13.11 47.05
C GLU A 66 35.27 -12.44 46.91
N SER A 67 35.66 -12.08 45.67
CA SER A 67 35.76 -10.67 45.20
C SER A 67 36.24 -10.58 43.73
N GLU A 68 36.04 -9.42 43.09
CA GLU A 68 36.48 -9.07 41.72
C GLU A 68 37.84 -8.32 41.75
N ASP A 69 38.66 -8.35 40.69
CA ASP A 69 39.08 -7.15 39.89
C ASP A 69 40.11 -7.40 38.73
N ASP A 70 40.11 -6.46 37.76
CA ASP A 70 41.21 -5.74 37.05
C ASP A 70 42.13 -6.28 35.90
N THR A 71 42.51 -5.31 35.03
CA THR A 71 43.71 -5.12 34.14
C THR A 71 43.80 -5.61 32.66
N GLU A 72 44.73 -4.97 31.91
CA GLU A 72 44.79 -4.80 30.43
C GLU A 72 45.85 -5.66 29.64
N ALA A 73 45.98 -5.38 28.32
CA ALA A 73 46.90 -5.98 27.32
C ALA A 73 48.37 -5.46 27.40
N PRO A 74 49.37 -5.70 26.47
CA PRO A 74 49.35 -5.61 24.98
C PRO A 74 50.38 -6.57 24.25
N PRO A 75 51.08 -6.28 23.12
CA PRO A 75 50.73 -5.85 21.72
C PRO A 75 51.35 -6.71 20.55
N THR A 76 51.26 -6.21 19.29
CA THR A 76 52.02 -6.53 18.03
C THR A 76 51.76 -7.89 17.35
N ASP A 77 51.17 -7.99 16.14
CA ASP A 77 51.62 -7.69 14.74
C ASP A 77 51.83 -9.06 14.00
N ASP A 78 51.65 -9.27 12.69
CA ASP A 78 51.62 -8.36 11.52
C ASP A 78 50.76 -8.96 10.35
N ASP A 79 50.74 -8.26 9.20
CA ASP A 79 50.30 -8.66 7.84
C ASP A 79 48.79 -8.79 7.45
N ALA A 80 48.53 -8.55 6.15
CA ALA A 80 47.22 -8.30 5.52
C ALA A 80 47.19 -8.87 4.07
N PRO A 81 46.15 -8.69 3.20
CA PRO A 81 44.86 -8.01 3.38
C PRO A 81 43.62 -8.81 2.89
N ALA A 82 42.42 -8.23 3.05
CA ALA A 82 41.20 -8.63 2.35
C ALA A 82 40.76 -7.56 1.33
N SER A 83 40.43 -8.00 0.10
CA SER A 83 39.77 -7.21 -0.95
C SER A 83 39.10 -8.19 -1.92
N SER A 84 37.96 -7.93 -2.57
CA SER A 84 37.12 -6.73 -2.64
C SER A 84 35.70 -7.10 -3.11
N ASP A 85 34.75 -6.16 -2.97
CA ASP A 85 33.63 -5.87 -3.90
C ASP A 85 32.83 -6.99 -4.62
N ARG A 86 31.49 -6.80 -4.59
CA ARG A 86 30.50 -7.10 -5.67
C ARG A 86 30.13 -8.58 -5.92
N ASP A 87 28.93 -8.96 -6.34
CA ASP A 87 27.60 -8.38 -6.62
C ASP A 87 26.80 -9.57 -7.25
N THR A 88 25.47 -9.47 -7.28
CA THR A 88 24.51 -10.15 -8.17
C THR A 88 24.45 -11.69 -8.39
N ALA A 89 23.20 -12.16 -8.38
CA ALA A 89 22.58 -13.08 -9.36
C ALA A 89 22.75 -14.63 -9.27
N VAL A 90 21.75 -15.25 -8.63
CA VAL A 90 20.92 -16.41 -9.07
C VAL A 90 21.52 -17.61 -9.87
N SER A 91 21.22 -18.81 -9.34
CA SER A 91 20.63 -19.97 -10.07
C SER A 91 21.49 -21.19 -10.48
N SER A 92 20.77 -22.31 -10.64
CA SER A 92 21.06 -23.56 -11.38
C SER A 92 22.05 -24.63 -10.84
N LEU A 93 21.46 -25.72 -10.34
CA LEU A 93 21.55 -27.12 -10.83
C LEU A 93 22.91 -27.82 -11.07
N THR A 94 23.09 -28.91 -10.30
CA THR A 94 23.61 -30.26 -10.70
C THR A 94 24.98 -30.43 -11.37
N ARG A 95 25.81 -31.33 -10.81
CA ARG A 95 26.70 -32.23 -11.57
C ARG A 95 26.83 -33.60 -10.87
N THR A 96 27.17 -34.62 -11.66
CA THR A 96 27.30 -36.04 -11.26
C THR A 96 28.68 -36.59 -11.67
N ALA A 97 29.22 -37.53 -10.89
CA ALA A 97 30.30 -38.49 -11.17
C ALA A 97 30.25 -39.54 -10.03
N GLU A 98 30.24 -40.87 -10.21
CA GLU A 98 31.25 -41.78 -10.80
C GLU A 98 32.49 -41.97 -9.88
N ASP A 99 33.01 -43.18 -9.60
CA ASP A 99 32.66 -44.57 -9.96
C ASP A 99 33.47 -45.59 -9.06
N LYS A 100 33.17 -46.90 -9.14
CA LYS A 100 33.94 -48.11 -8.67
C LYS A 100 33.86 -48.49 -7.19
N SER A 101 33.92 -49.78 -6.79
CA SER A 101 33.78 -51.12 -7.43
C SER A 101 33.85 -52.20 -6.32
N GLY A 102 33.30 -53.41 -6.40
CA GLY A 102 32.50 -54.11 -7.42
C GLY A 102 32.31 -55.60 -7.01
N ASP A 103 31.44 -56.32 -7.71
CA ASP A 103 31.22 -57.80 -7.74
C ASP A 103 30.90 -58.58 -6.42
N ALA A 104 30.38 -59.82 -6.46
CA ALA A 104 29.15 -60.38 -7.07
C ALA A 104 29.10 -61.91 -6.79
N GLU A 105 27.96 -62.47 -6.38
CA GLU A 105 27.56 -63.88 -6.61
C GLU A 105 26.01 -63.98 -6.66
N ASP A 106 25.49 -64.95 -7.41
CA ASP A 106 24.06 -65.27 -7.56
C ASP A 106 23.61 -66.37 -6.57
N ASP A 107 22.33 -66.38 -6.18
CA ASP A 107 21.61 -67.65 -5.96
C ASP A 107 20.07 -67.48 -6.05
N GLU A 108 19.36 -68.54 -6.44
CA GLU A 108 17.91 -68.53 -6.76
C GLU A 108 16.98 -68.77 -5.54
N PRO A 109 15.71 -68.33 -5.57
CA PRO A 109 14.79 -68.47 -4.44
C PRO A 109 14.20 -69.89 -4.30
N VAL A 110 14.42 -70.52 -3.14
CA VAL A 110 13.86 -71.84 -2.79
C VAL A 110 12.44 -71.71 -2.24
N ALA A 111 11.56 -72.64 -2.63
CA ALA A 111 10.15 -72.69 -2.22
C ALA A 111 9.85 -73.80 -1.18
N VAL A 112 8.92 -73.48 -0.27
CA VAL A 112 8.11 -74.39 0.58
C VAL A 112 6.80 -73.62 0.87
N ASP A 113 5.60 -74.02 0.47
CA ASP A 113 4.87 -75.31 0.41
C ASP A 113 3.99 -75.57 1.66
N LEU A 114 2.87 -76.29 1.48
CA LEU A 114 1.66 -76.18 2.31
C LEU A 114 1.28 -77.49 3.03
N SER A 115 1.27 -77.47 4.37
CA SER A 115 0.79 -78.53 5.27
C SER A 115 0.57 -77.95 6.68
N GLU A 116 -0.54 -78.09 7.40
CA GLU A 116 -1.88 -78.68 7.16
C GLU A 116 -2.95 -77.60 7.57
N LEU A 117 -4.27 -77.78 7.80
CA LEU A 117 -5.17 -78.90 8.14
C LEU A 117 -6.60 -78.63 7.60
N ASP A 118 -7.32 -79.72 7.27
CA ASP A 118 -8.79 -79.80 7.19
C ASP A 118 -9.38 -80.09 8.61
N ASP A 119 -10.69 -80.17 8.91
CA ASP A 119 -11.91 -80.34 8.10
C ASP A 119 -13.18 -79.98 8.92
N ALA A 120 -14.37 -80.16 8.32
CA ALA A 120 -15.72 -80.41 8.88
C ALA A 120 -16.82 -79.31 8.76
N GLU A 121 -18.01 -79.76 8.33
CA GLU A 121 -19.22 -78.98 8.03
C GLU A 121 -20.40 -79.25 9.00
N ALA A 122 -21.48 -78.45 8.85
CA ALA A 122 -22.86 -78.65 9.34
C ALA A 122 -23.05 -78.65 10.88
N GLU A 123 -24.20 -78.25 11.46
CA GLU A 123 -25.61 -78.36 11.08
C GLU A 123 -26.41 -77.07 11.38
N ALA A 124 -27.68 -76.99 10.95
CA ALA A 124 -28.60 -75.90 11.29
C ALA A 124 -29.98 -76.40 11.77
N GLN A 125 -30.50 -75.84 12.86
CA GLN A 125 -31.93 -75.90 13.19
C GLN A 125 -32.37 -74.83 14.22
N ALA A 126 -33.68 -74.60 14.31
CA ALA A 126 -34.28 -73.47 15.01
C ALA A 126 -35.24 -73.89 16.15
N VAL A 127 -35.47 -72.98 17.10
CA VAL A 127 -36.49 -73.05 18.16
C VAL A 127 -36.96 -71.61 18.52
N PRO A 128 -38.14 -71.41 19.15
CA PRO A 128 -39.12 -70.49 18.55
C PRO A 128 -39.62 -69.37 19.50
N THR A 129 -40.81 -68.84 19.21
CA THR A 129 -41.47 -67.68 19.80
C THR A 129 -42.34 -67.96 21.03
N ASP A 130 -42.56 -66.89 21.81
CA ASP A 130 -43.85 -66.40 22.35
C ASP A 130 -44.11 -66.47 23.88
N ALA A 131 -44.98 -65.55 24.34
CA ALA A 131 -45.64 -65.40 25.65
C ALA A 131 -44.77 -64.97 26.87
N LEU A 132 -45.26 -64.17 27.86
CA LEU A 132 -46.48 -63.34 27.97
C LEU A 132 -46.31 -62.27 29.11
N ASP A 133 -47.39 -61.54 29.43
CA ASP A 133 -47.63 -60.60 30.57
C ASP A 133 -47.25 -59.11 30.43
N VAL A 134 -48.05 -58.11 30.88
CA VAL A 134 -49.51 -57.81 30.76
C VAL A 134 -49.81 -56.43 31.39
N GLU A 135 -50.34 -55.46 30.61
CA GLU A 135 -51.21 -54.32 31.01
C GLU A 135 -50.75 -53.31 32.11
N PRO A 136 -51.47 -52.20 32.42
CA PRO A 136 -52.67 -51.62 31.77
C PRO A 136 -52.61 -50.13 31.39
N VAL A 137 -53.67 -49.68 30.70
CA VAL A 137 -54.49 -48.44 30.91
C VAL A 137 -54.81 -47.68 29.60
N VAL A 138 -56.11 -47.39 29.43
CA VAL A 138 -56.78 -46.73 28.29
C VAL A 138 -56.83 -45.18 28.47
N ASP A 139 -57.11 -44.33 27.48
CA ASP A 139 -58.42 -44.15 26.81
C ASP A 139 -58.32 -43.41 25.44
N ALA A 140 -59.44 -43.26 24.74
CA ALA A 140 -59.52 -43.08 23.28
C ALA A 140 -59.82 -41.66 22.76
N THR A 141 -59.67 -41.45 21.43
CA THR A 141 -60.71 -40.86 20.56
C THR A 141 -60.43 -41.07 19.05
N THR A 142 -61.41 -40.74 18.20
CA THR A 142 -61.49 -40.93 16.73
C THR A 142 -60.73 -39.82 15.95
N VAL A 143 -60.57 -39.78 14.61
CA VAL A 143 -61.52 -39.88 13.45
C VAL A 143 -60.80 -40.28 12.14
N THR A 144 -61.57 -40.73 11.13
CA THR A 144 -61.19 -41.15 9.77
C THR A 144 -60.53 -40.07 8.86
N PRO A 145 -59.71 -40.46 7.87
CA PRO A 145 -59.25 -39.59 6.79
C PRO A 145 -60.29 -39.45 5.65
N LEU A 146 -60.27 -38.33 4.92
CA LEU A 146 -61.04 -38.09 3.69
C LEU A 146 -60.21 -37.29 2.67
N ALA A 147 -60.55 -37.37 1.38
CA ALA A 147 -59.63 -37.07 0.27
C ALA A 147 -59.86 -35.73 -0.47
N ALA A 148 -58.75 -35.18 -1.00
CA ALA A 148 -58.63 -34.27 -2.16
C ALA A 148 -59.30 -32.88 -2.04
N PRO A 149 -58.93 -31.89 -2.89
CA PRO A 149 -59.22 -31.92 -4.33
C PRO A 149 -58.06 -31.51 -5.27
N VAL A 150 -58.26 -31.78 -6.56
CA VAL A 150 -57.48 -31.24 -7.69
C VAL A 150 -58.23 -30.04 -8.31
N ALA A 151 -57.52 -29.08 -8.88
CA ALA A 151 -58.08 -28.03 -9.74
C ALA A 151 -57.29 -27.91 -11.05
N VAL A 152 -57.96 -27.49 -12.14
CA VAL A 152 -57.50 -27.61 -13.54
C VAL A 152 -57.93 -26.39 -14.35
N ILE A 153 -57.09 -25.90 -15.27
CA ILE A 153 -57.52 -25.36 -16.59
C ILE A 153 -56.37 -25.44 -17.61
N SER A 154 -56.76 -25.51 -18.89
CA SER A 154 -55.93 -25.79 -20.09
C SER A 154 -55.41 -24.49 -20.77
N ASP A 155 -54.83 -24.44 -21.99
CA ASP A 155 -54.75 -25.40 -23.11
C ASP A 155 -53.66 -25.07 -24.17
N VAL A 156 -53.44 -26.00 -25.12
CA VAL A 156 -52.95 -25.87 -26.52
C VAL A 156 -51.67 -25.05 -26.84
N ALA A 157 -50.68 -25.73 -27.47
CA ALA A 157 -50.03 -25.37 -28.77
C ALA A 157 -48.69 -26.14 -28.96
N ALA A 158 -48.24 -26.32 -30.21
CA ALA A 158 -47.00 -27.07 -30.53
C ALA A 158 -46.04 -26.29 -31.43
N ALA A 159 -44.73 -26.44 -31.18
CA ALA A 159 -43.65 -26.20 -32.14
C ALA A 159 -42.37 -26.95 -31.69
N THR A 160 -41.61 -27.48 -32.64
CA THR A 160 -40.27 -28.06 -32.39
C THR A 160 -39.18 -26.99 -32.53
N PRO A 161 -38.01 -27.23 -31.90
CA PRO A 161 -36.74 -26.84 -32.49
C PRO A 161 -35.83 -28.05 -32.72
N THR A 162 -35.30 -28.17 -33.94
CA THR A 162 -34.19 -29.07 -34.28
C THR A 162 -32.86 -28.40 -33.94
N THR A 163 -31.98 -29.08 -33.22
CA THR A 163 -30.58 -28.68 -33.06
C THR A 163 -29.68 -29.43 -34.05
N GLU A 164 -29.00 -28.66 -34.91
CA GLU A 164 -27.78 -29.12 -35.56
C GLU A 164 -26.61 -29.09 -34.56
N SER A 165 -25.58 -29.91 -34.78
CA SER A 165 -24.22 -29.38 -34.94
C SER A 165 -23.29 -30.39 -35.58
N THR A 166 -22.53 -29.95 -36.56
CA THR A 166 -21.48 -30.73 -37.24
C THR A 166 -20.19 -30.75 -36.41
N THR A 167 -19.41 -31.83 -36.50
CA THR A 167 -18.03 -31.84 -35.97
C THR A 167 -17.05 -31.11 -36.89
N VAL A 168 -15.94 -30.65 -36.32
CA VAL A 168 -14.98 -29.74 -36.96
C VAL A 168 -13.63 -30.42 -37.18
N THR A 169 -13.09 -30.34 -38.40
CA THR A 169 -11.66 -30.10 -38.62
C THR A 169 -11.43 -29.43 -39.97
N GLY A 170 -10.41 -28.58 -40.08
CA GLY A 170 -10.00 -27.97 -41.33
C GLY A 170 -8.55 -27.52 -41.31
N LEU A 171 -7.97 -27.38 -42.50
CA LEU A 171 -6.68 -26.75 -42.85
C LEU A 171 -6.77 -26.48 -44.37
N LEU A 172 -6.20 -25.45 -44.99
CA LEU A 172 -5.30 -24.37 -44.56
C LEU A 172 -5.48 -23.16 -45.53
N ALA A 173 -4.80 -22.04 -45.26
CA ALA A 173 -4.43 -20.96 -46.19
C ALA A 173 -5.50 -19.89 -46.55
N THR A 174 -5.48 -18.81 -45.75
CA THR A 174 -6.06 -17.49 -46.03
C THR A 174 -5.30 -16.72 -47.11
N VAL A 175 -5.97 -15.81 -47.85
CA VAL A 175 -5.41 -14.48 -48.24
C VAL A 175 -6.55 -13.49 -48.55
N LEU A 176 -6.24 -12.19 -48.37
CA LEU A 176 -6.95 -10.92 -48.66
C LEU A 176 -7.96 -10.90 -49.84
N ALA A 177 -8.95 -9.99 -49.95
CA ALA A 177 -9.41 -8.84 -49.15
C ALA A 177 -10.86 -8.40 -49.58
N PRO A 178 -11.54 -7.45 -48.91
CA PRO A 178 -13.02 -7.28 -49.00
C PRO A 178 -13.55 -6.00 -49.70
N LEU A 179 -14.90 -5.87 -49.72
CA LEU A 179 -15.78 -4.66 -49.77
C LEU A 179 -16.56 -4.32 -51.07
N VAL A 180 -17.91 -4.49 -50.98
CA VAL A 180 -19.01 -3.49 -51.20
C VAL A 180 -19.27 -2.88 -52.61
N PRO A 181 -20.55 -2.82 -53.09
CA PRO A 181 -20.98 -2.22 -54.37
C PRO A 181 -21.51 -0.75 -54.18
N PRO A 182 -21.99 0.04 -55.19
CA PRO A 182 -23.29 -0.17 -55.86
C PRO A 182 -23.57 0.42 -57.29
N ASN A 183 -24.50 -0.22 -58.02
CA ASN A 183 -25.42 0.36 -59.03
C ASN A 183 -24.82 0.89 -60.39
N PRO A 184 -25.59 1.47 -61.36
CA PRO A 184 -25.73 0.80 -62.67
C PRO A 184 -25.47 1.70 -63.92
N ASP A 185 -25.99 1.26 -65.08
CA ASP A 185 -26.16 1.97 -66.37
C ASP A 185 -25.00 2.01 -67.40
N ALA A 186 -24.77 0.85 -68.04
CA ALA A 186 -24.55 0.66 -69.49
C ALA A 186 -23.26 1.21 -70.20
N PRO A 187 -22.92 0.77 -71.43
CA PRO A 187 -23.11 -0.54 -72.10
C PRO A 187 -21.79 -1.11 -72.71
N THR A 188 -21.91 -2.10 -73.61
CA THR A 188 -20.93 -2.67 -74.58
C THR A 188 -20.02 -3.85 -74.17
N ASP A 189 -20.28 -4.98 -74.84
CA ASP A 189 -19.35 -5.90 -75.51
C ASP A 189 -18.23 -6.63 -74.73
N SER A 190 -18.59 -7.78 -74.13
CA SER A 190 -17.76 -9.00 -74.22
C SER A 190 -18.55 -10.31 -73.93
N PRO A 191 -18.12 -11.47 -74.47
CA PRO A 191 -19.06 -12.49 -74.95
C PRO A 191 -19.36 -13.64 -73.97
N LEU A 192 -19.77 -13.35 -72.72
CA LEU A 192 -20.10 -14.40 -71.73
C LEU A 192 -21.58 -14.46 -71.30
N VAL A 193 -22.37 -13.40 -71.52
CA VAL A 193 -23.79 -13.36 -71.07
C VAL A 193 -24.71 -14.28 -71.89
N LEU A 194 -24.34 -14.63 -73.12
CA LEU A 194 -25.14 -15.49 -74.01
C LEU A 194 -25.07 -16.99 -73.67
N ALA A 195 -24.15 -17.43 -72.81
CA ALA A 195 -23.98 -18.85 -72.48
C ALA A 195 -25.10 -19.39 -71.56
N LEU A 196 -25.71 -18.56 -70.72
CA LEU A 196 -26.55 -19.01 -69.60
C LEU A 196 -28.06 -19.10 -69.91
N TRP A 197 -28.49 -18.79 -71.14
CA TRP A 197 -29.89 -18.86 -71.58
C TRP A 197 -30.15 -19.75 -72.81
N ALA A 198 -29.14 -20.52 -73.25
CA ALA A 198 -29.20 -21.36 -74.45
C ALA A 198 -29.10 -22.89 -74.20
N ALA A 199 -29.08 -23.34 -72.94
CA ALA A 199 -28.95 -24.77 -72.58
C ALA A 199 -30.29 -25.47 -72.26
N ALA A 200 -31.42 -24.75 -72.30
CA ALA A 200 -32.75 -25.31 -72.03
C ALA A 200 -33.63 -25.27 -73.30
N ARG A 201 -33.92 -26.47 -73.85
CA ARG A 201 -34.89 -26.73 -74.93
C ARG A 201 -34.52 -26.23 -76.34
N ARG A 202 -33.76 -27.03 -77.09
CA ARG A 202 -34.09 -27.41 -78.48
C ARG A 202 -33.35 -28.70 -78.92
N PRO A 203 -33.89 -29.46 -79.88
CA PRO A 203 -33.51 -30.85 -80.10
C PRO A 203 -32.43 -31.03 -81.18
N SER A 204 -31.83 -32.21 -81.21
CA SER A 204 -30.90 -32.67 -82.25
C SER A 204 -31.65 -33.26 -83.44
N GLU A 205 -31.63 -32.60 -84.60
CA GLU A 205 -31.90 -33.23 -85.89
C GLU A 205 -30.87 -32.80 -86.94
N SER A 206 -30.09 -33.77 -87.42
CA SER A 206 -29.56 -33.77 -88.79
C SER A 206 -29.59 -35.20 -89.30
N ALA A 207 -30.63 -35.53 -90.06
CA ALA A 207 -30.83 -36.87 -90.60
C ALA A 207 -30.20 -36.98 -91.99
N ALA A 208 -29.17 -37.81 -92.13
CA ALA A 208 -28.59 -38.20 -93.41
C ALA A 208 -28.58 -39.73 -93.53
N SER A 209 -29.65 -40.24 -94.13
CA SER A 209 -29.90 -41.65 -94.46
C SER A 209 -28.68 -42.42 -94.98
N GLN A 210 -28.44 -43.64 -94.46
CA GLN A 210 -28.82 -44.86 -95.20
C GLN A 210 -28.64 -46.16 -94.41
N LYS A 211 -29.40 -47.19 -94.82
CA LYS A 211 -29.29 -48.59 -94.37
C LYS A 211 -28.49 -49.39 -95.40
N SER A 212 -27.22 -49.70 -95.14
CA SER A 212 -26.57 -50.88 -95.71
C SER A 212 -25.29 -51.32 -94.97
N ALA A 213 -24.89 -52.55 -95.25
CA ALA A 213 -23.92 -53.42 -94.61
C ALA A 213 -22.47 -52.90 -94.39
N ALA A 214 -21.93 -53.34 -93.25
CA ALA A 214 -20.62 -53.97 -93.07
C ALA A 214 -19.32 -53.23 -93.47
N ALA A 215 -18.65 -52.70 -92.44
CA ALA A 215 -17.23 -52.94 -92.18
C ALA A 215 -17.04 -53.16 -90.67
N GLY A 216 -16.21 -54.12 -90.26
CA GLY A 216 -16.15 -54.57 -88.85
C GLY A 216 -14.86 -54.17 -88.13
N THR A 217 -15.00 -53.60 -86.93
CA THR A 217 -13.94 -53.50 -85.92
C THR A 217 -14.52 -53.69 -84.52
N SER A 218 -13.87 -54.54 -83.72
CA SER A 218 -14.01 -54.79 -82.27
C SER A 218 -15.21 -54.20 -81.53
N ALA A 219 -16.07 -55.08 -81.00
CA ALA A 219 -17.00 -54.70 -79.94
C ALA A 219 -16.24 -54.25 -78.69
N LEU A 220 -16.52 -53.04 -78.21
CA LEU A 220 -16.15 -52.61 -76.87
C LEU A 220 -17.03 -53.37 -75.87
N THR A 221 -16.47 -54.36 -75.19
CA THR A 221 -17.13 -54.98 -74.03
C THR A 221 -17.41 -53.90 -73.00
N ALA A 222 -18.67 -53.70 -72.64
CA ALA A 222 -19.03 -52.81 -71.55
C ALA A 222 -18.36 -53.29 -70.25
N ALA A 223 -17.71 -52.39 -69.53
CA ALA A 223 -17.09 -52.73 -68.25
C ALA A 223 -18.18 -53.22 -67.27
N VAL A 224 -17.87 -54.29 -66.53
CA VAL A 224 -18.75 -54.76 -65.44
C VAL A 224 -18.78 -53.66 -64.37
N PRO A 225 -19.97 -53.21 -63.91
CA PRO A 225 -20.05 -52.24 -62.82
C PRO A 225 -19.50 -52.85 -61.52
N ASN A 226 -18.53 -52.19 -60.90
CA ASN A 226 -17.91 -52.62 -59.65
C ASN A 226 -18.93 -52.70 -58.50
N SER A 227 -19.06 -53.87 -57.86
CA SER A 227 -19.92 -54.07 -56.70
C SER A 227 -19.28 -53.54 -55.42
N GLN A 228 -20.08 -53.03 -54.48
CA GLN A 228 -19.58 -52.62 -53.16
C GLN A 228 -19.28 -53.85 -52.27
N PRO A 229 -18.20 -53.85 -51.47
CA PRO A 229 -17.97 -54.89 -50.47
C PRO A 229 -19.08 -54.98 -49.42
N SER A 230 -19.28 -56.20 -48.90
CA SER A 230 -20.33 -56.54 -47.92
C SER A 230 -19.72 -57.00 -46.60
N ILE A 231 -20.24 -56.54 -45.46
CA ILE A 231 -19.82 -57.02 -44.13
C ILE A 231 -20.52 -58.35 -43.83
N THR A 232 -19.74 -59.38 -43.46
CA THR A 232 -20.24 -60.74 -43.18
C THR A 232 -20.29 -61.10 -41.70
N SER A 233 -19.40 -60.52 -40.87
CA SER A 233 -19.49 -60.65 -39.42
C SER A 233 -18.63 -59.60 -38.71
N THR A 234 -19.07 -59.14 -37.55
CA THR A 234 -18.26 -58.34 -36.62
C THR A 234 -18.13 -59.05 -35.28
N ARG A 235 -17.00 -58.87 -34.59
CA ARG A 235 -16.75 -59.34 -33.21
C ARG A 235 -15.92 -58.32 -32.44
N VAL A 236 -16.24 -58.16 -31.16
CA VAL A 236 -15.58 -57.26 -30.21
C VAL A 236 -15.37 -58.04 -28.90
N SER A 237 -14.22 -57.87 -28.23
CA SER A 237 -13.92 -58.47 -26.93
C SER A 237 -14.31 -57.55 -25.78
N SER A 238 -14.46 -58.10 -24.57
CA SER A 238 -14.38 -57.28 -23.35
C SER A 238 -12.98 -56.64 -23.22
N PRO A 239 -12.83 -55.54 -22.45
CA PRO A 239 -11.53 -54.91 -22.22
C PRO A 239 -10.59 -55.79 -21.38
N GLY A 240 -9.32 -55.88 -21.78
CA GLY A 240 -8.30 -56.62 -21.02
C GLY A 240 -8.04 -55.99 -19.64
N TRP A 241 -7.97 -56.81 -18.59
CA TRP A 241 -7.96 -56.35 -17.19
C TRP A 241 -6.82 -55.37 -16.88
N PHE A 242 -5.60 -55.69 -17.31
CA PHE A 242 -4.39 -54.90 -17.05
C PHE A 242 -4.17 -53.74 -18.03
N THR A 243 -4.60 -53.88 -19.29
CA THR A 243 -4.26 -52.93 -20.38
C THR A 243 -5.43 -52.08 -20.86
N ALA A 244 -6.66 -52.40 -20.43
CA ALA A 244 -7.93 -51.87 -20.93
C ALA A 244 -8.14 -51.97 -22.45
N LYS A 245 -7.29 -52.73 -23.16
CA LYS A 245 -7.39 -52.90 -24.62
C LYS A 245 -8.60 -53.75 -24.99
N VAL A 246 -9.34 -53.30 -25.98
CA VAL A 246 -10.41 -54.06 -26.64
C VAL A 246 -9.88 -54.56 -27.98
N THR A 247 -10.17 -55.82 -28.30
CA THR A 247 -9.76 -56.44 -29.57
C THR A 247 -10.98 -56.87 -30.36
N GLY A 248 -10.83 -57.07 -31.67
CA GLY A 248 -11.94 -57.57 -32.46
C GLY A 248 -11.59 -57.93 -33.90
N GLN A 249 -12.62 -58.24 -34.66
CA GLN A 249 -12.52 -58.53 -36.09
C GLN A 249 -13.77 -58.08 -36.84
N VAL A 250 -13.54 -57.36 -37.94
CA VAL A 250 -14.49 -57.17 -39.04
C VAL A 250 -14.15 -58.20 -40.12
N ARG A 251 -15.16 -58.91 -40.63
CA ARG A 251 -15.05 -59.74 -41.84
C ARG A 251 -15.95 -59.17 -42.91
N ALA A 252 -15.43 -59.16 -44.13
CA ALA A 252 -16.12 -58.66 -45.30
C ALA A 252 -15.84 -59.57 -46.50
N THR A 253 -16.73 -59.56 -47.48
CA THR A 253 -16.61 -60.28 -48.75
C THR A 253 -16.99 -59.38 -49.91
N ASP A 254 -16.26 -59.54 -51.00
CA ASP A 254 -16.47 -58.80 -52.22
C ASP A 254 -17.19 -59.66 -53.28
N PRO A 255 -18.23 -59.16 -53.97
CA PRO A 255 -18.93 -59.92 -55.01
C PRO A 255 -18.07 -60.20 -56.26
N ASP A 256 -17.28 -59.22 -56.69
CA ASP A 256 -16.37 -59.31 -57.84
C ASP A 256 -15.03 -59.97 -57.47
N ARG A 257 -14.81 -60.18 -56.15
CA ARG A 257 -13.70 -60.86 -55.46
C ARG A 257 -12.45 -59.99 -55.31
N ASP A 258 -12.63 -58.68 -55.29
CA ASP A 258 -11.52 -57.74 -55.19
C ASP A 258 -10.85 -57.69 -53.81
N LYS A 259 -9.61 -57.17 -53.81
CA LYS A 259 -8.70 -57.23 -52.67
C LYS A 259 -9.03 -56.15 -51.64
N LEU A 260 -9.87 -56.50 -50.69
CA LEU A 260 -10.31 -55.60 -49.63
C LEU A 260 -9.17 -55.01 -48.79
N THR A 261 -9.30 -53.71 -48.53
CA THR A 261 -8.50 -52.91 -47.60
C THR A 261 -9.35 -52.53 -46.39
N PHE A 262 -8.73 -52.41 -45.21
CA PHE A 262 -9.39 -52.04 -43.96
C PHE A 262 -8.71 -50.80 -43.39
N THR A 263 -9.47 -49.75 -43.08
CA THR A 263 -9.01 -48.53 -42.42
C THR A 263 -9.89 -48.23 -41.22
N ALA A 264 -9.32 -47.65 -40.17
CA ALA A 264 -10.06 -47.18 -39.00
C ALA A 264 -10.09 -45.65 -38.99
N ALA A 265 -11.21 -45.07 -38.58
CA ALA A 265 -11.26 -43.65 -38.27
C ALA A 265 -10.45 -43.36 -37.00
N PRO A 266 -9.83 -42.16 -36.87
CA PRO A 266 -9.32 -41.71 -35.59
C PRO A 266 -10.49 -41.52 -34.61
N VAL A 267 -10.29 -41.88 -33.34
CA VAL A 267 -11.31 -41.82 -32.29
C VAL A 267 -10.75 -41.03 -31.12
N GLY A 268 -11.39 -39.90 -30.76
CA GLY A 268 -10.80 -38.92 -29.84
C GLY A 268 -10.46 -39.48 -28.45
N SER A 269 -11.21 -40.49 -27.99
CA SER A 269 -11.04 -41.13 -26.69
C SER A 269 -9.90 -42.15 -26.63
N GLY A 270 -9.25 -42.51 -27.75
CA GLY A 270 -8.23 -43.57 -27.77
C GLY A 270 -7.45 -43.70 -29.08
N ASN A 271 -7.00 -44.91 -29.38
CA ASN A 271 -6.30 -45.27 -30.61
C ASN A 271 -6.83 -46.59 -31.16
N VAL A 272 -7.18 -46.63 -32.45
CA VAL A 272 -7.60 -47.83 -33.17
C VAL A 272 -6.55 -48.21 -34.20
N THR A 273 -5.98 -49.41 -34.07
CA THR A 273 -5.19 -50.04 -35.15
C THR A 273 -6.00 -51.16 -35.77
N VAL A 274 -6.03 -51.24 -37.10
CA VAL A 274 -6.66 -52.34 -37.86
C VAL A 274 -5.67 -52.89 -38.89
N ASN A 275 -5.66 -54.21 -39.07
CA ASN A 275 -4.78 -54.88 -40.02
C ASN A 275 -5.51 -55.33 -41.30
N SER A 276 -4.74 -55.77 -42.30
CA SER A 276 -5.24 -56.23 -43.61
C SER A 276 -6.13 -57.48 -43.59
N ARG A 277 -6.42 -58.06 -42.41
CA ARG A 277 -7.39 -59.15 -42.21
C ARG A 277 -8.61 -58.71 -41.38
N GLY A 278 -8.82 -57.39 -41.29
CA GLY A 278 -9.93 -56.75 -40.56
C GLY A 278 -9.90 -56.94 -39.05
N SER A 279 -8.82 -57.50 -38.48
CA SER A 279 -8.66 -57.58 -37.03
C SER A 279 -8.10 -56.27 -36.50
N PHE A 280 -8.71 -55.78 -35.42
CA PHE A 280 -8.40 -54.46 -34.85
C PHE A 280 -8.13 -54.54 -33.34
N THR A 281 -7.46 -53.51 -32.83
CA THR A 281 -7.29 -53.24 -31.40
C THR A 281 -7.61 -51.78 -31.12
N TYR A 282 -8.55 -51.55 -30.21
CA TYR A 282 -8.80 -50.25 -29.60
C TYR A 282 -8.06 -50.18 -28.26
N THR A 283 -7.30 -49.11 -28.05
CA THR A 283 -6.67 -48.78 -26.77
C THR A 283 -7.26 -47.45 -26.30
N PRO A 284 -8.10 -47.42 -25.25
CA PRO A 284 -8.59 -46.16 -24.70
C PRO A 284 -7.44 -45.35 -24.10
N SER A 285 -7.53 -44.03 -24.22
CA SER A 285 -6.58 -43.08 -23.61
C SER A 285 -6.72 -43.06 -22.08
N ALA A 286 -5.69 -42.59 -21.38
CA ALA A 286 -5.77 -42.40 -19.93
C ALA A 286 -6.93 -41.45 -19.55
N ALA A 287 -7.09 -40.33 -20.27
CA ALA A 287 -8.16 -39.36 -20.03
C ALA A 287 -9.57 -39.96 -20.22
N ALA A 288 -9.78 -40.80 -21.23
CA ALA A 288 -11.08 -41.48 -21.42
C ALA A 288 -11.37 -42.52 -20.32
N ARG A 289 -10.34 -43.25 -19.85
CA ARG A 289 -10.47 -44.16 -18.71
C ARG A 289 -10.74 -43.44 -17.39
N HIS A 290 -10.22 -42.22 -17.24
CA HIS A 290 -10.49 -41.34 -16.10
C HIS A 290 -11.92 -40.82 -16.14
N ALA A 291 -12.35 -40.25 -17.26
CA ALA A 291 -13.72 -39.77 -17.45
C ALA A 291 -14.78 -40.88 -17.20
N ALA A 292 -14.52 -42.11 -17.66
CA ALA A 292 -15.39 -43.25 -17.38
C ALA A 292 -15.56 -43.52 -15.86
N ALA A 293 -14.56 -43.21 -15.02
CA ALA A 293 -14.60 -43.44 -13.58
C ALA A 293 -15.50 -42.45 -12.81
N ALA A 294 -15.86 -41.30 -13.39
CA ALA A 294 -16.91 -40.43 -12.86
C ALA A 294 -18.33 -41.00 -13.02
N THR A 295 -18.50 -42.07 -13.81
CA THR A 295 -19.81 -42.62 -14.13
C THR A 295 -20.09 -43.92 -13.36
N SER A 296 -21.33 -44.11 -12.95
CA SER A 296 -21.80 -45.31 -12.24
C SER A 296 -22.26 -46.44 -13.18
N GLY A 297 -21.86 -46.41 -14.46
CA GLY A 297 -22.28 -47.35 -15.50
C GLY A 297 -21.14 -47.77 -16.43
N GLU A 298 -21.44 -48.62 -17.42
CA GLU A 298 -20.48 -48.94 -18.49
C GLU A 298 -20.39 -47.80 -19.51
N ASP A 299 -19.30 -47.04 -19.48
CA ASP A 299 -18.95 -46.10 -20.55
C ASP A 299 -18.47 -46.84 -21.81
N ARG A 300 -18.83 -46.32 -23.00
CA ARG A 300 -18.58 -46.98 -24.30
C ARG A 300 -18.29 -45.98 -25.41
N ASP A 301 -17.34 -46.35 -26.26
CA ASP A 301 -16.90 -45.59 -27.43
C ASP A 301 -17.33 -46.28 -28.75
N THR A 302 -17.32 -45.55 -29.86
CA THR A 302 -17.73 -46.04 -31.19
C THR A 302 -16.56 -46.05 -32.18
N VAL A 303 -16.07 -47.24 -32.49
CA VAL A 303 -15.00 -47.46 -33.47
C VAL A 303 -15.60 -47.64 -34.87
N ALA A 304 -15.31 -46.71 -35.79
CA ALA A 304 -15.67 -46.84 -37.19
C ALA A 304 -14.54 -47.50 -38.00
N ILE A 305 -14.85 -48.60 -38.70
CA ILE A 305 -13.95 -49.29 -39.63
C ILE A 305 -14.55 -49.27 -41.02
N THR A 306 -13.79 -48.76 -41.98
CA THR A 306 -14.14 -48.69 -43.39
C THR A 306 -13.42 -49.79 -44.17
N VAL A 307 -14.15 -50.44 -45.06
CA VAL A 307 -13.68 -51.53 -45.91
C VAL A 307 -13.89 -51.15 -47.37
N SER A 308 -12.83 -51.13 -48.19
CA SER A 308 -12.91 -50.74 -49.61
C SER A 308 -12.17 -51.73 -50.52
N ASP A 309 -12.73 -51.92 -51.70
CA ASP A 309 -12.19 -52.72 -52.81
C ASP A 309 -10.98 -52.08 -53.52
N GLY A 310 -10.85 -50.75 -53.46
CA GLY A 310 -9.85 -49.97 -54.19
C GLY A 310 -10.27 -49.51 -55.59
N TYR A 311 -11.49 -49.85 -56.04
CA TYR A 311 -12.05 -49.54 -57.36
C TYR A 311 -13.29 -48.61 -57.29
N GLY A 312 -13.86 -48.40 -56.11
CA GLY A 312 -14.85 -47.35 -55.84
C GLY A 312 -15.91 -47.72 -54.81
N GLY A 313 -16.04 -49.00 -54.48
CA GLY A 313 -16.89 -49.46 -53.38
C GLY A 313 -16.20 -49.32 -52.04
N SER A 314 -16.94 -48.79 -51.07
CA SER A 314 -16.46 -48.62 -49.69
C SER A 314 -17.64 -48.69 -48.73
N ILE A 315 -17.57 -49.55 -47.72
CA ILE A 315 -18.60 -49.72 -46.68
C ILE A 315 -18.00 -49.47 -45.28
N THR A 316 -18.71 -48.73 -44.42
CA THR A 316 -18.27 -48.45 -43.05
C THR A 316 -19.15 -49.19 -42.05
N THR A 317 -18.52 -49.81 -41.04
CA THR A 317 -19.19 -50.45 -39.91
C THR A 317 -18.79 -49.76 -38.61
N TYR A 318 -19.73 -49.67 -37.67
CA TYR A 318 -19.56 -49.02 -36.38
C TYR A 318 -19.60 -50.07 -35.27
N LEU A 319 -18.62 -50.04 -34.37
CA LEU A 319 -18.40 -51.05 -33.34
C LEU A 319 -18.36 -50.38 -31.97
N ASN A 320 -19.31 -50.74 -31.09
CA ASN A 320 -19.31 -50.27 -29.71
C ASN A 320 -18.23 -51.01 -28.92
N VAL A 321 -17.34 -50.28 -28.24
CA VAL A 321 -16.26 -50.81 -27.40
C VAL A 321 -16.39 -50.25 -25.98
N THR A 322 -16.41 -51.12 -24.96
CA THR A 322 -16.50 -50.66 -23.56
C THR A 322 -15.17 -50.06 -23.10
N ILE A 323 -15.23 -48.95 -22.35
CA ILE A 323 -14.05 -48.37 -21.68
C ILE A 323 -14.00 -48.94 -20.26
N ARG A 324 -12.88 -49.59 -19.90
CA ARG A 324 -12.64 -50.00 -18.51
C ARG A 324 -12.08 -48.80 -17.73
N PRO A 325 -12.76 -48.29 -16.68
CA PRO A 325 -12.29 -47.10 -15.96
C PRO A 325 -10.93 -47.30 -15.30
N ALA A 326 -10.28 -46.20 -14.95
CA ALA A 326 -9.20 -46.10 -13.97
C ALA A 326 -9.13 -44.68 -13.41
N ASN A 327 -8.94 -44.59 -12.10
CA ASN A 327 -8.71 -43.37 -11.34
C ASN A 327 -7.72 -43.71 -10.20
N SER A 328 -6.91 -42.74 -9.77
CA SER A 328 -6.11 -42.80 -8.55
C SER A 328 -6.91 -42.26 -7.38
N ALA A 329 -7.01 -42.99 -6.26
CA ALA A 329 -7.60 -42.40 -5.07
C ALA A 329 -6.71 -41.26 -4.50
N PRO A 330 -7.29 -40.17 -3.97
CA PRO A 330 -6.55 -39.07 -3.37
C PRO A 330 -5.75 -39.52 -2.15
N ARG A 331 -4.80 -38.68 -1.73
CA ARG A 331 -4.01 -38.88 -0.50
C ARG A 331 -4.08 -37.64 0.37
N ALA A 332 -4.51 -37.79 1.61
CA ALA A 332 -4.86 -36.69 2.50
C ALA A 332 -4.13 -36.74 3.86
N LYS A 333 -3.87 -35.58 4.44
CA LYS A 333 -3.20 -35.41 5.73
C LYS A 333 -3.75 -34.20 6.48
N ALA A 334 -4.02 -34.35 7.78
CA ALA A 334 -4.41 -33.25 8.65
C ALA A 334 -3.19 -32.51 9.21
N ILE A 335 -3.31 -31.19 9.26
CA ILE A 335 -2.53 -30.29 10.12
C ILE A 335 -3.53 -29.66 11.10
N VAL A 336 -3.27 -29.80 12.40
CA VAL A 336 -4.18 -29.36 13.47
C VAL A 336 -3.48 -28.28 14.30
N GLY A 337 -4.13 -27.13 14.46
CA GLY A 337 -3.66 -26.07 15.34
C GLY A 337 -3.85 -26.39 16.82
N LYS A 338 -3.33 -25.53 17.69
CA LYS A 338 -3.71 -25.54 19.11
C LYS A 338 -5.14 -24.99 19.26
N GLY A 339 -5.83 -25.39 20.33
CA GLY A 339 -7.07 -24.72 20.72
C GLY A 339 -6.77 -23.30 21.18
N ASN A 340 -7.61 -22.33 20.82
CA ASN A 340 -7.62 -21.02 21.46
C ASN A 340 -7.89 -21.21 22.97
N PRO A 341 -7.12 -20.62 23.89
CA PRO A 341 -7.23 -20.98 25.30
C PRO A 341 -8.53 -20.45 25.96
N SER A 342 -9.10 -19.35 25.46
CA SER A 342 -10.34 -18.76 26.02
C SER A 342 -11.58 -19.63 25.81
N ASN A 343 -11.66 -20.33 24.68
CA ASN A 343 -12.88 -20.99 24.22
C ASN A 343 -12.65 -22.40 23.64
N SER A 344 -11.41 -22.89 23.64
CA SER A 344 -10.96 -24.17 23.08
C SER A 344 -11.32 -24.42 21.61
N VAL A 345 -11.63 -23.39 20.83
CA VAL A 345 -11.84 -23.53 19.39
C VAL A 345 -10.52 -23.91 18.73
N VAL A 346 -10.52 -25.04 18.01
CA VAL A 346 -9.36 -25.57 17.28
C VAL A 346 -9.58 -25.36 15.79
N THR A 347 -8.63 -24.72 15.12
CA THR A 347 -8.61 -24.63 13.65
C THR A 347 -7.57 -25.60 13.07
N GLY A 348 -7.70 -25.91 11.79
CA GLY A 348 -6.72 -26.71 11.07
C GLY A 348 -7.03 -26.82 9.58
N LYS A 349 -6.27 -27.65 8.88
CA LYS A 349 -6.46 -27.91 7.45
C LYS A 349 -6.19 -29.37 7.11
N ILE A 350 -7.07 -29.96 6.33
CA ILE A 350 -6.78 -31.16 5.55
C ILE A 350 -6.07 -30.70 4.28
N SER A 351 -4.84 -31.15 4.07
CA SER A 351 -4.15 -31.02 2.78
C SER A 351 -4.27 -32.35 2.06
N ALA A 352 -4.66 -32.33 0.80
CA ALA A 352 -4.80 -33.53 0.00
C ALA A 352 -4.28 -33.31 -1.42
N THR A 353 -3.81 -34.39 -2.04
CA THR A 353 -3.31 -34.42 -3.42
C THR A 353 -3.88 -35.63 -4.12
N ASP A 354 -4.37 -35.43 -5.34
CA ASP A 354 -4.60 -36.50 -6.30
C ASP A 354 -3.47 -36.56 -7.35
N ARG A 355 -3.33 -37.72 -8.01
CA ARG A 355 -2.28 -38.07 -8.97
C ARG A 355 -2.71 -37.87 -10.43
N ASP A 356 -4.00 -37.87 -10.73
CA ASP A 356 -4.54 -37.72 -12.09
C ASP A 356 -5.05 -36.29 -12.37
N GLY A 357 -5.31 -35.50 -11.31
CA GLY A 357 -5.45 -34.04 -11.34
C GLY A 357 -6.75 -33.49 -10.73
N ASP A 358 -7.50 -34.29 -9.97
CA ASP A 358 -8.92 -34.04 -9.71
C ASP A 358 -9.26 -32.92 -8.71
N ALA A 359 -10.48 -32.39 -8.87
CA ALA A 359 -11.07 -31.40 -8.00
C ALA A 359 -11.60 -32.03 -6.70
N LEU A 360 -10.81 -31.95 -5.63
CA LEU A 360 -11.10 -32.61 -4.36
C LEU A 360 -12.21 -31.91 -3.54
N THR A 361 -13.12 -32.72 -3.01
CA THR A 361 -14.18 -32.31 -2.08
C THR A 361 -13.90 -32.83 -0.67
N PHE A 362 -14.28 -32.07 0.37
CA PHE A 362 -13.96 -32.36 1.77
C PHE A 362 -15.23 -32.38 2.65
N THR A 363 -15.51 -33.52 3.29
CA THR A 363 -16.73 -33.74 4.08
C THR A 363 -16.41 -34.20 5.50
N GLY A 364 -16.85 -33.45 6.52
CA GLY A 364 -16.80 -33.84 7.93
C GLY A 364 -18.17 -34.23 8.48
N PRO A 365 -18.27 -34.67 9.76
CA PRO A 365 -19.52 -35.18 10.35
C PRO A 365 -20.51 -34.10 10.80
N GLY A 366 -20.18 -32.81 10.64
CA GLY A 366 -20.94 -31.68 11.19
C GLY A 366 -20.80 -31.50 12.71
N ALA A 367 -20.80 -32.60 13.48
CA ALA A 367 -20.64 -32.56 14.94
C ALA A 367 -19.99 -33.86 15.50
N THR A 368 -19.61 -33.78 16.78
CA THR A 368 -19.19 -34.89 17.64
C THR A 368 -19.94 -34.80 18.98
N PRO A 369 -19.87 -35.83 19.86
CA PRO A 369 -20.41 -35.72 21.22
C PRO A 369 -19.75 -34.66 22.12
N ARG A 370 -18.66 -34.01 21.66
CA ARG A 370 -17.91 -32.99 22.44
C ARG A 370 -17.82 -31.63 21.74
N GLY A 371 -18.17 -31.49 20.46
CA GLY A 371 -18.10 -30.22 19.75
C GLY A 371 -18.71 -30.22 18.34
N ASN A 372 -18.86 -29.03 17.78
CA ASN A 372 -19.30 -28.82 16.39
C ASN A 372 -18.09 -28.83 15.44
N VAL A 373 -18.22 -29.40 14.24
CA VAL A 373 -17.16 -29.54 13.23
C VAL A 373 -17.62 -28.92 11.91
N VAL A 374 -17.05 -27.77 11.55
CA VAL A 374 -17.23 -27.14 10.23
C VAL A 374 -16.00 -27.43 9.38
N VAL A 375 -16.18 -28.16 8.27
CA VAL A 375 -15.18 -28.32 7.21
C VAL A 375 -15.58 -27.42 6.04
N LYS A 376 -14.62 -26.71 5.44
CA LYS A 376 -14.81 -25.86 4.25
C LYS A 376 -14.28 -26.55 3.00
N ALA A 377 -14.72 -26.06 1.83
CA ALA A 377 -14.30 -26.57 0.52
C ALA A 377 -12.79 -26.47 0.25
N ASP A 378 -12.04 -25.59 0.93
CA ASP A 378 -10.58 -25.51 0.80
C ASP A 378 -9.82 -26.52 1.69
N GLY A 379 -10.54 -27.43 2.37
CA GLY A 379 -10.00 -28.37 3.35
C GLY A 379 -9.74 -27.75 4.73
N SER A 380 -9.90 -26.44 4.93
CA SER A 380 -9.78 -25.84 6.27
C SER A 380 -10.97 -26.21 7.15
N PHE A 381 -10.73 -26.44 8.44
CA PHE A 381 -11.77 -26.80 9.40
C PHE A 381 -11.72 -25.96 10.69
N VAL A 382 -12.87 -25.92 11.37
CA VAL A 382 -13.06 -25.32 12.69
C VAL A 382 -13.79 -26.33 13.57
N TYR A 383 -13.20 -26.67 14.71
CA TYR A 383 -13.82 -27.46 15.78
C TYR A 383 -14.12 -26.55 16.97
N THR A 384 -15.39 -26.53 17.40
CA THR A 384 -15.86 -25.72 18.54
C THR A 384 -16.40 -26.65 19.62
N PRO A 385 -15.67 -26.88 20.73
CA PRO A 385 -16.15 -27.75 21.80
C PRO A 385 -17.34 -27.14 22.56
N THR A 386 -18.25 -27.99 23.00
CA THR A 386 -19.39 -27.59 23.84
C THR A 386 -18.91 -27.10 25.21
N ALA A 387 -19.75 -26.33 25.92
CA ALA A 387 -19.42 -25.89 27.29
C ALA A 387 -19.07 -27.08 28.19
N ALA A 388 -19.96 -28.07 28.29
CA ALA A 388 -19.75 -29.29 29.06
C ALA A 388 -18.46 -30.07 28.68
N ALA A 389 -18.00 -30.00 27.43
CA ALA A 389 -16.74 -30.61 27.01
C ALA A 389 -15.50 -29.82 27.49
N ARG A 390 -15.60 -28.49 27.63
CA ARG A 390 -14.56 -27.65 28.27
C ARG A 390 -14.57 -27.80 29.78
N ASP A 391 -15.74 -27.78 30.40
CA ASP A 391 -15.89 -27.96 31.86
C ASP A 391 -15.36 -29.33 32.30
N ALA A 392 -15.65 -30.37 31.51
CA ALA A 392 -15.11 -31.71 31.74
C ALA A 392 -13.60 -31.85 31.47
N ALA A 393 -12.99 -30.91 30.72
CA ALA A 393 -11.59 -30.98 30.34
C ALA A 393 -10.62 -30.77 31.52
N SER A 394 -11.04 -30.22 32.66
CA SER A 394 -10.18 -30.16 33.86
C SER A 394 -9.61 -31.56 34.21
N SER A 395 -10.35 -32.64 33.94
CA SER A 395 -9.79 -34.00 33.94
C SER A 395 -8.89 -34.26 32.72
N PRO A 396 -7.60 -34.64 32.88
CA PRO A 396 -6.66 -34.80 31.75
C PRO A 396 -7.14 -35.82 30.70
N PHE A 397 -7.83 -36.87 31.13
CA PHE A 397 -8.40 -37.91 30.25
C PHE A 397 -9.53 -37.41 29.33
N LYS A 398 -10.07 -36.21 29.58
CA LYS A 398 -11.15 -35.61 28.78
C LYS A 398 -10.69 -34.44 27.90
N ARG A 399 -9.41 -34.02 27.96
CA ARG A 399 -8.80 -32.91 27.19
C ARG A 399 -8.65 -33.14 25.68
N SER A 400 -9.36 -34.10 25.08
CA SER A 400 -9.26 -34.39 23.64
C SER A 400 -10.56 -34.89 23.04
N ASP A 401 -10.66 -34.76 21.72
CA ASP A 401 -11.74 -35.32 20.91
C ASP A 401 -11.20 -35.74 19.53
N ARG A 402 -12.01 -36.47 18.75
CA ARG A 402 -11.64 -36.88 17.38
C ARG A 402 -12.84 -36.89 16.44
N PHE A 403 -12.56 -36.66 15.15
CA PHE A 403 -13.52 -36.82 14.07
C PHE A 403 -12.80 -37.28 12.79
N THR A 404 -13.55 -37.81 11.83
CA THR A 404 -13.06 -38.13 10.49
C THR A 404 -13.40 -37.02 9.51
N VAL A 405 -12.55 -36.82 8.50
CA VAL A 405 -12.88 -36.04 7.30
C VAL A 405 -12.62 -36.93 6.08
N THR A 406 -13.63 -37.09 5.24
CA THR A 406 -13.53 -37.80 3.97
C THR A 406 -13.11 -36.81 2.87
N VAL A 407 -12.18 -37.24 2.02
CA VAL A 407 -11.80 -36.54 0.79
C VAL A 407 -12.25 -37.39 -0.39
N ASN A 408 -12.87 -36.78 -1.41
CA ASN A 408 -13.44 -37.46 -2.58
C ASN A 408 -13.12 -36.68 -3.85
N ASP A 409 -12.69 -37.39 -4.90
CA ASP A 409 -12.23 -36.86 -6.19
C ASP A 409 -13.33 -36.70 -7.26
N GLY A 410 -14.52 -37.27 -7.03
CA GLY A 410 -15.61 -37.30 -8.00
C GLY A 410 -15.54 -38.44 -9.04
N HIS A 411 -14.42 -39.16 -9.10
CA HIS A 411 -14.13 -40.28 -9.99
C HIS A 411 -14.05 -41.62 -9.23
N GLY A 412 -14.77 -41.71 -8.11
CA GLY A 412 -14.95 -42.91 -7.29
C GLY A 412 -13.82 -43.21 -6.31
N GLY A 413 -12.76 -42.39 -6.23
CA GLY A 413 -11.71 -42.54 -5.25
C GLY A 413 -11.97 -41.69 -4.00
N THR A 414 -11.60 -42.24 -2.83
CA THR A 414 -11.76 -41.55 -1.55
C THR A 414 -10.60 -41.85 -0.60
N ASP A 415 -10.34 -40.92 0.31
CA ASP A 415 -9.44 -41.09 1.45
C ASP A 415 -10.10 -40.56 2.72
N THR A 416 -9.67 -41.03 3.91
CA THR A 416 -10.28 -40.63 5.19
C THR A 416 -9.23 -40.29 6.25
N VAL A 417 -9.29 -39.08 6.77
CA VAL A 417 -8.33 -38.56 7.75
C VAL A 417 -8.97 -38.47 9.13
N THR A 418 -8.42 -39.19 10.11
CA THR A 418 -8.80 -39.02 11.52
C THR A 418 -8.11 -37.80 12.12
N VAL A 419 -8.86 -36.72 12.31
CA VAL A 419 -8.43 -35.51 13.03
C VAL A 419 -8.53 -35.76 14.53
N ARG A 420 -7.50 -35.38 15.29
CA ARG A 420 -7.51 -35.36 16.75
C ARG A 420 -7.30 -33.93 17.23
N VAL A 421 -8.19 -33.46 18.10
CA VAL A 421 -8.20 -32.09 18.62
C VAL A 421 -7.99 -32.09 20.14
N ARG A 422 -7.38 -31.03 20.67
CA ARG A 422 -7.11 -30.86 22.11
C ARG A 422 -7.97 -29.72 22.66
N ILE A 423 -8.72 -30.02 23.72
CA ILE A 423 -9.51 -29.04 24.47
C ILE A 423 -8.59 -28.45 25.55
N VAL A 424 -8.61 -27.12 25.70
CA VAL A 424 -7.74 -26.36 26.61
C VAL A 424 -8.47 -26.12 27.94
N THR A 425 -7.71 -26.06 29.03
CA THR A 425 -8.21 -25.84 30.38
C THR A 425 -7.62 -24.55 30.95
N PRO A 426 -8.44 -23.62 31.49
CA PRO A 426 -7.92 -22.35 32.01
C PRO A 426 -6.83 -22.48 33.08
N GLU A 427 -6.99 -23.45 33.99
CA GLU A 427 -6.06 -23.78 35.07
C GLU A 427 -4.63 -24.17 34.59
N GLY A 428 -4.48 -24.50 33.31
CA GLY A 428 -3.19 -24.93 32.72
C GLY A 428 -2.49 -23.86 31.88
N ASN A 429 -3.06 -22.65 31.77
CA ASN A 429 -2.58 -21.60 30.87
C ASN A 429 -1.57 -20.67 31.57
N ARG A 430 -0.33 -20.62 31.07
CA ARG A 430 0.72 -19.74 31.59
C ARG A 430 0.71 -18.44 30.79
N ALA A 431 0.44 -17.33 31.47
CA ALA A 431 0.29 -16.01 30.86
C ALA A 431 1.45 -15.63 29.91
N PRO A 432 1.19 -14.79 28.88
CA PRO A 432 2.21 -14.35 27.94
C PRO A 432 3.35 -13.62 28.65
N LYS A 433 4.53 -13.55 28.02
CA LYS A 433 5.70 -12.88 28.58
C LYS A 433 6.36 -11.96 27.57
N ALA A 434 6.64 -10.73 28.00
CA ALA A 434 7.51 -9.84 27.24
C ALA A 434 8.93 -10.43 27.20
N GLY A 435 9.57 -10.36 26.03
CA GLY A 435 10.97 -10.70 25.86
C GLY A 435 11.91 -9.60 26.34
N SER A 436 13.21 -9.80 26.13
CA SER A 436 14.23 -8.77 26.30
C SER A 436 14.96 -8.57 24.96
N PRO A 437 14.90 -7.38 24.33
CA PRO A 437 14.09 -6.22 24.70
C PRO A 437 12.59 -6.44 24.47
N ALA A 438 11.74 -5.83 25.32
CA ALA A 438 10.28 -6.02 25.30
C ALA A 438 9.58 -5.47 24.06
N TYR A 439 10.23 -4.56 23.33
CA TYR A 439 9.79 -4.04 22.04
C TYR A 439 11.01 -3.61 21.20
N THR A 440 10.77 -3.35 19.92
CA THR A 440 11.78 -2.84 18.98
C THR A 440 11.15 -1.73 18.15
N ILE A 441 11.80 -0.57 18.08
CA ILE A 441 11.45 0.49 17.13
C ILE A 441 12.10 0.15 15.78
N THR A 442 11.33 0.17 14.70
CA THR A 442 11.78 -0.22 13.35
C THR A 442 11.95 0.97 12.41
N GLY A 443 11.44 2.15 12.76
CA GLY A 443 11.67 3.37 12.00
C GLY A 443 11.05 4.61 12.65
N VAL A 444 11.58 5.77 12.29
CA VAL A 444 11.01 7.09 12.61
C VAL A 444 11.05 7.94 11.34
N ALA A 445 9.91 8.52 10.95
CA ALA A 445 9.79 9.21 9.65
C ALA A 445 9.80 10.74 9.80
N ASP A 446 10.81 11.42 9.23
CA ASP A 446 11.03 12.87 9.41
C ASP A 446 9.83 13.75 9.04
N ALA A 447 9.09 13.38 7.98
CA ALA A 447 8.02 14.17 7.40
C ALA A 447 6.86 14.40 8.40
N ASN A 448 6.45 13.37 9.13
CA ASN A 448 5.31 13.38 10.05
C ASN A 448 5.67 13.02 11.50
N GLY A 449 6.93 12.63 11.79
CA GLY A 449 7.40 12.18 13.10
C GLY A 449 6.89 10.79 13.50
N GLN A 450 6.35 10.02 12.55
CA GLN A 450 5.73 8.73 12.83
C GLN A 450 6.77 7.69 13.25
N VAL A 451 6.59 7.11 14.43
CA VAL A 451 7.40 6.02 14.99
C VAL A 451 6.70 4.70 14.72
N THR A 452 7.37 3.78 14.04
CA THR A 452 6.90 2.40 13.85
C THR A 452 7.77 1.43 14.64
N GLY A 453 7.17 0.31 15.05
CA GLY A 453 7.86 -0.73 15.80
C GLY A 453 7.00 -1.96 16.03
N ARG A 454 7.46 -2.84 16.90
CA ARG A 454 6.77 -4.07 17.27
C ARG A 454 7.01 -4.43 18.73
N VAL A 455 6.00 -4.96 19.42
CA VAL A 455 6.20 -5.59 20.75
C VAL A 455 6.70 -7.02 20.63
N ASN A 456 7.65 -7.39 21.49
CA ASN A 456 8.25 -8.70 21.54
C ASN A 456 7.64 -9.47 22.71
N VAL A 457 6.53 -10.16 22.45
CA VAL A 457 5.85 -11.02 23.44
C VAL A 457 5.82 -12.44 22.91
N THR A 458 6.11 -13.41 23.79
CA THR A 458 5.99 -14.84 23.52
C THR A 458 5.03 -15.49 24.50
N ASP A 459 4.31 -16.50 24.04
CA ASP A 459 3.43 -17.30 24.88
C ASP A 459 4.17 -18.56 25.38
N PRO A 460 4.28 -18.83 26.69
CA PRO A 460 5.01 -19.99 27.22
C PRO A 460 4.41 -21.36 26.81
N ASP A 461 3.12 -21.41 26.50
CA ASP A 461 2.42 -22.59 25.98
C ASP A 461 2.32 -22.57 24.45
N GLY A 462 2.78 -21.48 23.82
CA GLY A 462 2.77 -21.19 22.40
C GLY A 462 1.38 -21.05 21.80
N PHE A 463 0.42 -20.47 22.52
CA PHE A 463 -0.86 -20.01 21.98
C PHE A 463 -0.67 -18.81 21.03
N ALA A 464 -1.69 -18.52 20.22
CA ALA A 464 -1.69 -17.36 19.33
C ALA A 464 -2.08 -16.10 20.11
N LEU A 465 -1.21 -15.08 20.09
CA LEU A 465 -1.43 -13.83 20.80
C LEU A 465 -2.25 -12.84 19.96
N THR A 466 -3.21 -12.19 20.61
CA THR A 466 -3.94 -11.03 20.09
C THR A 466 -3.42 -9.76 20.79
N TYR A 467 -3.16 -8.71 20.04
CA TYR A 467 -2.58 -7.46 20.55
C TYR A 467 -3.59 -6.32 20.56
N GLY A 468 -3.40 -5.35 21.46
CA GLY A 468 -4.26 -4.17 21.54
C GLY A 468 -3.65 -3.04 22.37
N LEU A 469 -4.19 -1.83 22.22
CA LEU A 469 -3.77 -0.67 22.99
C LEU A 469 -4.43 -0.70 24.37
N ALA A 470 -3.64 -0.92 25.43
CA ALA A 470 -4.11 -1.00 26.81
C ALA A 470 -4.14 0.37 27.50
N ALA A 471 -3.18 1.24 27.16
CA ALA A 471 -3.19 2.66 27.50
C ALA A 471 -2.65 3.44 26.30
N GLY A 472 -3.43 4.41 25.82
CA GLY A 472 -3.05 5.25 24.70
C GLY A 472 -2.18 6.45 25.11
N VAL A 473 -2.10 7.42 24.20
CA VAL A 473 -1.52 8.74 24.43
C VAL A 473 -2.64 9.79 24.48
N ASP A 474 -2.35 10.98 25.01
CA ASP A 474 -3.24 12.13 24.88
C ASP A 474 -3.41 12.50 23.39
N SER A 475 -4.63 12.80 22.96
CA SER A 475 -4.95 13.09 21.55
C SER A 475 -4.33 14.39 21.02
N ASN A 476 -3.92 15.29 21.90
CA ASN A 476 -3.11 16.46 21.57
C ASN A 476 -1.64 16.09 21.34
N VAL A 477 -1.17 14.98 21.92
CA VAL A 477 0.19 14.45 21.71
C VAL A 477 0.27 13.60 20.44
N GLY A 478 -0.72 12.76 20.15
CA GLY A 478 -0.79 12.03 18.87
C GLY A 478 -1.83 10.92 18.84
N THR A 479 -1.64 9.99 17.91
CA THR A 479 -2.45 8.78 17.78
C THR A 479 -1.56 7.53 17.79
N VAL A 480 -2.07 6.42 18.35
CA VAL A 480 -1.39 5.11 18.34
C VAL A 480 -2.32 4.08 17.70
N THR A 481 -1.80 3.31 16.75
CA THR A 481 -2.45 2.10 16.24
C THR A 481 -1.60 0.87 16.54
N VAL A 482 -2.26 -0.28 16.68
CA VAL A 482 -1.65 -1.58 16.96
C VAL A 482 -2.29 -2.62 16.05
N ASP A 483 -1.47 -3.40 15.34
CA ASP A 483 -1.93 -4.57 14.59
C ASP A 483 -2.24 -5.71 15.58
N ALA A 484 -3.52 -6.09 15.64
CA ALA A 484 -4.03 -7.08 16.58
C ALA A 484 -3.48 -8.50 16.39
N THR A 485 -2.81 -8.79 15.27
CA THR A 485 -2.24 -10.12 14.95
C THR A 485 -0.72 -10.15 15.01
N THR A 486 -0.05 -9.08 14.55
CA THR A 486 1.41 -9.04 14.51
C THR A 486 2.03 -8.37 15.73
N GLY A 487 1.29 -7.53 16.47
CA GLY A 487 1.84 -6.70 17.53
C GLY A 487 2.73 -5.55 17.03
N ALA A 488 2.70 -5.26 15.73
CA ALA A 488 3.28 -4.04 15.18
C ALA A 488 2.50 -2.82 15.68
N PHE A 489 3.19 -1.72 15.94
CA PHE A 489 2.59 -0.45 16.37
C PHE A 489 3.04 0.70 15.48
N SER A 490 2.20 1.73 15.42
CA SER A 490 2.49 3.02 14.78
C SER A 490 2.00 4.14 15.69
N PHE A 491 2.93 4.94 16.22
CA PHE A 491 2.63 6.21 16.86
C PHE A 491 2.85 7.36 15.87
N THR A 492 1.85 8.22 15.69
CA THR A 492 1.97 9.45 14.89
C THR A 492 1.74 10.64 15.81
N PRO A 493 2.78 11.44 16.14
CA PRO A 493 2.61 12.66 16.93
C PRO A 493 1.79 13.71 16.17
N THR A 494 1.08 14.58 16.90
CA THR A 494 0.47 15.76 16.27
C THR A 494 1.56 16.73 15.83
N THR A 495 1.20 17.67 14.94
CA THR A 495 2.06 18.82 14.65
C THR A 495 2.43 19.54 15.95
N GLN A 496 1.46 19.89 16.80
CA GLN A 496 1.72 20.60 18.06
C GLN A 496 2.67 19.86 19.01
N ALA A 497 2.64 18.52 19.04
CA ALA A 497 3.55 17.72 19.84
C ALA A 497 4.99 17.78 19.31
N ARG A 498 5.19 17.63 17.99
CA ARG A 498 6.50 17.82 17.34
C ARG A 498 7.01 19.24 17.40
N GLU A 499 6.10 20.20 17.49
CA GLU A 499 6.38 21.61 17.66
C GLU A 499 6.86 21.91 19.08
N ASN A 500 6.15 21.42 20.09
CA ASN A 500 6.56 21.50 21.50
C ASN A 500 7.91 20.81 21.74
N ALA A 501 8.15 19.65 21.11
CA ALA A 501 9.41 18.90 21.19
C ALA A 501 10.64 19.63 20.59
N HIS A 502 10.45 20.78 19.94
CA HIS A 502 11.54 21.67 19.54
C HIS A 502 11.91 22.68 20.67
N GLY A 503 11.06 22.84 21.69
CA GLY A 503 11.25 23.77 22.80
C GLY A 503 11.99 23.18 24.00
N THR A 504 12.03 21.86 24.15
CA THR A 504 12.57 21.15 25.32
C THR A 504 13.99 20.65 25.08
N PRO A 505 14.98 20.91 25.97
CA PRO A 505 16.30 20.29 25.90
C PRO A 505 16.27 18.82 26.33
N GLY A 506 16.03 17.90 25.40
CA GLY A 506 16.09 16.45 25.63
C GLY A 506 15.48 15.64 24.49
N GLU A 507 15.52 14.30 24.58
CA GLU A 507 14.65 13.45 23.77
C GLU A 507 13.25 13.45 24.39
N ASP A 508 12.33 14.26 23.86
CA ASP A 508 10.93 14.21 24.26
C ASP A 508 10.32 12.87 23.83
N THR A 509 9.98 12.02 24.81
CA THR A 509 9.38 10.70 24.58
C THR A 509 7.96 10.62 25.12
N VAL A 510 7.03 10.11 24.33
CA VAL A 510 5.70 9.71 24.81
C VAL A 510 5.74 8.26 25.28
N ARG A 511 4.90 7.90 26.25
CA ARG A 511 4.71 6.51 26.68
C ARG A 511 3.29 6.03 26.42
N PHE A 512 3.16 4.81 25.90
CA PHE A 512 1.89 4.11 25.74
C PHE A 512 2.08 2.62 26.05
N THR A 513 1.00 1.91 26.33
CA THR A 513 1.04 0.51 26.77
C THR A 513 0.24 -0.36 25.81
N VAL A 514 0.90 -1.38 25.25
CA VAL A 514 0.28 -2.42 24.42
C VAL A 514 0.06 -3.65 25.29
N ALA A 515 -1.14 -4.22 25.26
CA ALA A 515 -1.40 -5.56 25.79
C ALA A 515 -1.21 -6.61 24.69
N ALA A 516 -0.75 -7.78 25.12
CA ALA A 516 -0.72 -9.01 24.34
C ALA A 516 -1.44 -10.10 25.14
N SER A 517 -2.51 -10.64 24.56
CA SER A 517 -3.45 -11.55 25.21
C SER A 517 -3.48 -12.91 24.52
N ASP A 518 -3.45 -13.99 25.28
CA ASP A 518 -3.73 -15.34 24.76
C ASP A 518 -5.27 -15.59 24.66
N GLY A 519 -6.07 -14.80 25.39
CA GLY A 519 -7.52 -14.89 25.52
C GLY A 519 -8.04 -15.28 26.91
N LEU A 520 -7.17 -15.77 27.79
CA LEU A 520 -7.39 -16.00 29.23
C LEU A 520 -6.57 -15.05 30.10
N ALA A 521 -5.31 -14.83 29.73
CA ALA A 521 -4.34 -14.00 30.43
C ALA A 521 -3.69 -13.01 29.46
N SER A 522 -2.91 -12.06 30.00
CA SER A 522 -2.27 -11.02 29.17
C SER A 522 -1.00 -10.47 29.82
N ALA A 523 -0.03 -10.12 28.98
CA ALA A 523 1.11 -9.28 29.34
C ALA A 523 0.88 -7.84 28.84
N THR A 524 1.52 -6.87 29.48
CA THR A 524 1.61 -5.50 29.01
C THR A 524 3.05 -5.12 28.71
N VAL A 525 3.26 -4.34 27.66
CA VAL A 525 4.53 -3.75 27.26
C VAL A 525 4.35 -2.25 27.23
N GLN A 526 5.13 -1.52 28.04
CA GLN A 526 5.19 -0.06 27.98
C GLN A 526 6.26 0.35 26.96
N ILE A 527 5.84 1.03 25.89
CA ILE A 527 6.71 1.57 24.86
C ILE A 527 7.01 3.03 25.20
N ALA A 528 8.27 3.43 25.08
CA ALA A 528 8.66 4.83 24.98
C ALA A 528 8.96 5.12 23.50
N ALA A 529 8.21 6.05 22.90
CA ALA A 529 8.39 6.45 21.50
C ALA A 529 8.89 7.90 21.45
N PRO A 530 9.97 8.20 20.70
CA PRO A 530 10.47 9.56 20.57
C PRO A 530 9.51 10.43 19.74
N ILE A 531 9.40 11.70 20.10
CA ILE A 531 8.72 12.72 19.31
C ILE A 531 9.80 13.49 18.56
N SER A 532 10.13 13.07 17.34
CA SER A 532 11.08 13.83 16.51
C SER A 532 10.56 15.25 16.30
N ALA A 533 11.32 16.25 16.73
CA ALA A 533 10.98 17.65 16.53
C ALA A 533 10.68 17.95 15.06
N LYS A 534 9.79 18.90 14.80
CA LYS A 534 9.55 19.43 13.44
C LYS A 534 10.19 20.80 13.34
N ALA A 535 11.15 20.97 12.44
CA ALA A 535 11.61 22.30 12.06
C ALA A 535 10.42 23.08 11.46
N PRO A 536 10.07 24.26 11.98
CA PRO A 536 8.96 25.06 11.44
C PRO A 536 9.29 25.51 10.02
N THR A 537 8.29 25.49 9.13
CA THR A 537 8.47 25.97 7.75
C THR A 537 8.77 27.46 7.76
N PRO A 538 9.84 27.94 7.09
CA PRO A 538 10.15 29.36 7.05
C PRO A 538 9.00 30.12 6.37
N PRO A 539 8.49 31.22 6.97
CA PRO A 539 7.44 32.03 6.39
C PRO A 539 7.96 32.78 5.16
N PRO A 540 7.05 33.31 4.30
CA PRO A 540 7.44 34.13 3.17
C PRO A 540 8.32 35.33 3.60
N PRO A 541 9.26 35.77 2.75
CA PRO A 541 10.11 36.91 3.06
C PRO A 541 9.26 38.17 3.26
N PRO A 542 9.67 39.09 4.15
CA PRO A 542 8.96 40.35 4.34
C PRO A 542 8.98 41.17 3.04
N PRO A 543 7.95 41.99 2.77
CA PRO A 543 7.98 42.93 1.65
C PRO A 543 9.19 43.88 1.80
N PRO A 544 9.84 44.29 0.69
CA PRO A 544 11.01 45.14 0.75
C PRO A 544 10.69 46.48 1.41
N SER A 545 11.60 46.96 2.26
CA SER A 545 11.49 48.26 2.93
C SER A 545 11.49 49.42 1.93
N ASP A 546 10.72 50.47 2.23
CA ASP A 546 10.63 51.67 1.41
C ASP A 546 12.02 52.27 1.08
N PRO A 547 12.32 52.59 -0.20
CA PRO A 547 13.64 53.10 -0.58
C PRO A 547 13.92 54.45 0.10
N THR A 548 15.12 54.60 0.65
CA THR A 548 15.55 55.82 1.36
C THR A 548 15.47 57.06 0.46
N PHE A 549 15.39 58.25 1.06
CA PHE A 549 15.33 59.51 0.30
C PHE A 549 16.46 59.63 -0.73
N ALA A 550 17.71 59.29 -0.34
CA ALA A 550 18.85 59.29 -1.26
C ALA A 550 18.70 58.29 -2.41
N GLN A 551 18.19 57.08 -2.16
CA GLN A 551 17.88 56.11 -3.20
C GLN A 551 16.78 56.61 -4.15
N ARG A 552 15.75 57.30 -3.64
CA ARG A 552 14.69 57.89 -4.48
C ARG A 552 15.21 59.04 -5.35
N VAL A 553 16.07 59.92 -4.82
CA VAL A 553 16.75 60.96 -5.60
C VAL A 553 17.64 60.35 -6.69
N ALA A 554 18.51 59.38 -6.33
CA ALA A 554 19.40 58.73 -7.31
C ALA A 554 18.61 57.97 -8.40
N SER A 555 17.53 57.28 -8.01
CA SER A 555 16.63 56.60 -8.94
C SER A 555 15.92 57.58 -9.87
N PHE A 556 15.45 58.73 -9.35
CA PHE A 556 14.86 59.78 -10.17
C PHE A 556 15.84 60.28 -11.23
N VAL A 557 17.07 60.64 -10.84
CA VAL A 557 18.05 61.19 -11.78
C VAL A 557 18.44 60.14 -12.83
N SER A 558 18.72 58.91 -12.42
CA SER A 558 19.03 57.79 -13.32
C SER A 558 17.89 57.50 -14.31
N ASN A 559 16.64 57.51 -13.84
CA ASN A 559 15.47 57.22 -14.67
C ASN A 559 15.10 58.33 -15.66
N ASN A 560 15.59 59.55 -15.49
CA ASN A 560 15.24 60.72 -16.32
C ASN A 560 16.39 61.24 -17.19
N TYR A 561 17.66 60.96 -16.85
CA TYR A 561 18.83 61.38 -17.62
C TYR A 561 18.72 61.03 -19.12
N GLY A 562 18.98 62.00 -20.00
CA GLY A 562 18.85 61.85 -21.45
C GLY A 562 17.41 61.81 -21.96
N LYS A 563 16.43 62.28 -21.17
CA LYS A 563 15.01 62.28 -21.56
C LYS A 563 14.39 63.67 -21.48
N THR A 564 13.51 63.96 -22.44
CA THR A 564 12.62 65.13 -22.43
C THR A 564 11.50 64.89 -21.41
N VAL A 565 11.74 65.28 -20.15
CA VAL A 565 10.74 65.13 -19.07
C VAL A 565 9.60 66.13 -19.24
N ALA A 566 8.39 65.68 -18.94
CA ALA A 566 7.17 66.46 -18.84
C ALA A 566 6.77 66.63 -17.36
N ASN A 567 5.89 67.59 -17.07
CA ASN A 567 5.43 67.79 -15.69
C ASN A 567 4.65 66.56 -15.17
N ALA A 568 4.33 66.57 -13.88
CA ALA A 568 3.64 65.50 -13.18
C ALA A 568 2.25 65.12 -13.74
N GLN A 569 1.70 65.93 -14.66
CA GLN A 569 0.44 65.73 -15.39
C GLN A 569 0.66 65.30 -16.86
N GLY A 570 1.90 65.15 -17.33
CA GLY A 570 2.23 64.78 -18.72
C GLY A 570 2.21 65.94 -19.72
N THR A 571 2.29 67.19 -19.25
CA THR A 571 2.24 68.40 -20.09
C THR A 571 3.53 69.22 -20.00
N TYR A 572 3.71 70.19 -20.90
CA TYR A 572 4.88 71.08 -20.97
C TYR A 572 6.23 70.32 -20.98
N ALA A 573 6.31 69.30 -21.83
CA ALA A 573 7.52 68.51 -22.04
C ALA A 573 8.66 69.38 -22.58
N GLY A 574 9.81 69.35 -21.89
CA GLY A 574 10.99 70.12 -22.26
C GLY A 574 11.46 71.16 -21.26
N GLU A 575 10.67 71.52 -20.24
CA GLU A 575 10.99 72.68 -19.39
C GLU A 575 11.63 72.34 -18.04
N CYS A 576 12.50 73.22 -17.55
CA CYS A 576 13.17 73.08 -16.25
C CYS A 576 12.18 72.90 -15.07
N VAL A 577 11.09 73.66 -15.06
CA VAL A 577 10.02 73.54 -14.06
C VAL A 577 9.24 72.21 -14.16
N SER A 578 9.19 71.60 -15.35
CA SER A 578 8.56 70.30 -15.58
C SER A 578 9.37 69.15 -14.98
N LEU A 579 10.71 69.21 -15.08
CA LEU A 579 11.61 68.26 -14.41
C LEU A 579 11.44 68.32 -12.89
N VAL A 580 11.43 69.53 -12.30
CA VAL A 580 11.26 69.73 -10.85
C VAL A 580 9.85 69.31 -10.39
N SER A 581 8.82 69.54 -11.21
CA SER A 581 7.48 69.02 -11.00
C SER A 581 7.46 67.47 -10.92
N GLN A 582 8.15 66.79 -11.84
CA GLN A 582 8.23 65.33 -11.84
C GLN A 582 9.06 64.79 -10.66
N PHE A 583 10.11 65.51 -10.25
CA PHE A 583 10.89 65.21 -9.04
C PHE A 583 10.04 65.31 -7.77
N LEU A 584 9.27 66.39 -7.63
CA LEU A 584 8.32 66.58 -6.54
C LEU A 584 7.31 65.43 -6.48
N ARG A 585 6.80 64.96 -7.63
CA ARG A 585 5.93 63.77 -7.69
C ARG A 585 6.66 62.49 -7.27
N GLN A 586 7.78 62.15 -7.91
CA GLN A 586 8.41 60.82 -7.74
C GLN A 586 9.20 60.65 -6.44
N VAL A 587 9.76 61.72 -5.86
CA VAL A 587 10.64 61.64 -4.68
C VAL A 587 9.96 62.12 -3.39
N HIS A 588 9.05 63.09 -3.50
CA HIS A 588 8.34 63.72 -2.38
C HIS A 588 6.81 63.49 -2.35
N ASN A 589 6.24 62.77 -3.32
CA ASN A 589 4.80 62.51 -3.49
C ASN A 589 3.93 63.78 -3.62
N ILE A 590 4.40 64.77 -4.38
CA ILE A 590 3.72 66.06 -4.63
C ILE A 590 3.47 66.23 -6.14
N THR A 591 2.27 65.92 -6.59
CA THR A 591 1.84 66.12 -7.99
C THR A 591 1.48 67.60 -8.24
N THR A 592 2.14 68.24 -9.21
CA THR A 592 1.94 69.66 -9.57
C THR A 592 2.26 69.92 -11.04
N ALA A 593 1.53 70.79 -11.73
CA ALA A 593 1.76 71.12 -13.14
C ALA A 593 2.93 72.09 -13.39
N ALA A 594 3.73 72.36 -12.34
CA ALA A 594 4.53 73.58 -12.10
C ALA A 594 3.71 74.75 -11.53
N TRP A 595 4.37 75.63 -10.78
CA TRP A 595 3.77 76.72 -10.01
C TRP A 595 4.27 78.10 -10.49
N GLY A 596 4.18 78.34 -11.80
CA GLY A 596 4.74 79.53 -12.45
C GLY A 596 6.09 79.25 -13.11
N ASN A 597 6.81 80.31 -13.42
CA ASN A 597 8.13 80.26 -14.05
C ASN A 597 9.19 79.86 -13.02
N ALA A 598 10.39 79.50 -13.49
CA ALA A 598 11.49 79.12 -12.61
C ALA A 598 11.85 80.22 -11.59
N VAL A 599 11.86 81.50 -11.98
CA VAL A 599 12.08 82.63 -11.07
C VAL A 599 11.00 82.77 -9.99
N ASP A 600 9.77 82.30 -10.25
CA ASP A 600 8.66 82.34 -9.29
C ASP A 600 8.82 81.30 -8.15
N TYR A 601 9.78 80.39 -8.28
CA TYR A 601 10.19 79.48 -7.19
C TYR A 601 11.09 80.16 -6.14
N ARG A 602 11.53 81.41 -6.31
CA ARG A 602 12.29 82.13 -5.26
C ARG A 602 11.45 82.34 -3.99
N ALA A 603 12.09 82.60 -2.85
CA ALA A 603 11.38 83.02 -1.63
C ALA A 603 10.46 84.22 -1.89
N GLY A 604 9.20 84.14 -1.45
CA GLY A 604 8.16 85.14 -1.71
C GLY A 604 7.55 85.11 -3.12
N GLY A 605 8.06 84.28 -4.04
CA GLY A 605 7.40 83.97 -5.32
C GLY A 605 6.26 82.96 -5.15
N THR A 606 5.40 82.81 -6.17
CA THR A 606 4.22 81.94 -6.11
C THR A 606 4.59 80.45 -5.98
N GLY A 607 5.57 79.98 -6.74
CA GLY A 607 6.13 78.63 -6.60
C GLY A 607 6.89 78.43 -5.29
N GLY A 608 7.58 79.47 -4.82
CA GLY A 608 8.28 79.46 -3.53
C GLY A 608 7.32 79.31 -2.36
N ALA A 609 6.20 80.04 -2.37
CA ALA A 609 5.15 79.89 -1.36
C ALA A 609 4.54 78.47 -1.34
N GLN A 610 4.40 77.83 -2.51
CA GLN A 610 3.91 76.45 -2.61
C GLN A 610 4.93 75.41 -2.11
N LEU A 611 6.24 75.67 -2.19
CA LEU A 611 7.26 74.84 -1.55
C LEU A 611 7.31 75.06 -0.04
N ALA A 612 7.29 76.31 0.43
CA ALA A 612 7.25 76.66 1.85
C ALA A 612 6.05 76.00 2.57
N ALA A 613 4.85 76.10 1.98
CA ALA A 613 3.63 75.46 2.50
C ALA A 613 3.67 73.92 2.53
N ARG A 614 4.68 73.28 1.94
CA ARG A 614 4.88 71.82 1.93
C ARG A 614 6.13 71.38 2.71
N GLY A 615 6.62 72.23 3.61
CA GLY A 615 7.72 71.92 4.52
C GLY A 615 9.11 72.00 3.89
N PHE A 616 9.27 72.79 2.84
CA PHE A 616 10.59 73.16 2.33
C PHE A 616 11.05 74.48 2.95
N THR A 617 12.33 74.54 3.34
CA THR A 617 13.00 75.74 3.84
C THR A 617 13.84 76.35 2.72
N TRP A 618 13.84 77.69 2.62
CA TRP A 618 14.67 78.44 1.67
C TRP A 618 16.04 78.78 2.26
N HIS A 619 17.06 78.66 1.44
CA HIS A 619 18.45 78.90 1.78
C HIS A 619 19.12 79.76 0.69
N THR A 620 20.06 80.61 1.08
CA THR A 620 20.85 81.48 0.17
C THR A 620 22.36 81.18 0.19
N ASP A 621 22.78 80.27 1.06
CA ASP A 621 24.12 79.68 1.06
C ASP A 621 24.32 78.71 -0.12
N LYS A 622 25.47 78.00 -0.12
CA LYS A 622 25.86 77.05 -1.17
C LYS A 622 26.16 75.64 -0.62
N ASN A 623 25.64 75.31 0.57
CA ASN A 623 25.91 74.03 1.24
C ASN A 623 24.95 72.94 0.75
N PHE A 624 24.95 72.68 -0.57
CA PHE A 624 23.96 71.84 -1.25
C PHE A 624 24.07 70.35 -0.89
N GLN A 625 22.91 69.68 -0.84
CA GLN A 625 22.72 68.26 -0.57
C GLN A 625 21.92 67.60 -1.70
N ASN A 626 22.11 66.30 -1.92
CA ASN A 626 21.42 65.59 -2.99
C ASN A 626 19.89 65.66 -2.81
N GLY A 627 19.20 66.25 -3.79
CA GLY A 627 17.76 66.48 -3.78
C GLY A 627 17.31 67.91 -3.43
N ASP A 628 18.23 68.84 -3.13
CA ASP A 628 17.88 70.26 -3.03
C ASP A 628 17.43 70.84 -4.38
N ILE A 629 16.46 71.75 -4.37
CA ILE A 629 15.92 72.41 -5.58
C ILE A 629 16.51 73.82 -5.67
N LEU A 630 17.45 74.03 -6.60
CA LEU A 630 18.18 75.29 -6.80
C LEU A 630 17.42 76.20 -7.78
N VAL A 631 17.41 77.51 -7.51
CA VAL A 631 16.65 78.52 -8.25
C VAL A 631 17.55 79.69 -8.70
N TRP A 632 17.40 80.07 -9.97
CA TRP A 632 18.04 81.23 -10.59
C TRP A 632 17.00 82.21 -11.15
N GLY A 633 17.29 83.50 -11.07
CA GLY A 633 16.61 84.56 -11.81
C GLY A 633 17.23 84.78 -13.20
N GLY A 634 16.90 85.90 -13.85
CA GLY A 634 17.50 86.26 -15.14
C GLY A 634 18.96 86.69 -15.03
N GLY A 635 19.74 86.42 -16.08
CA GLY A 635 21.18 86.67 -16.13
C GLY A 635 21.80 86.18 -17.43
N THR A 636 23.13 86.12 -17.50
CA THR A 636 23.90 85.78 -18.72
C THR A 636 23.57 84.40 -19.31
N TYR A 637 23.08 83.47 -18.49
CA TYR A 637 22.81 82.06 -18.86
C TYR A 637 21.35 81.66 -18.63
N THR A 638 20.46 82.62 -18.31
CA THR A 638 19.08 82.37 -17.88
C THR A 638 18.15 83.47 -18.38
N THR A 639 16.98 83.11 -18.88
CA THR A 639 16.00 84.09 -19.39
C THR A 639 15.40 84.95 -18.26
N SER A 640 14.61 85.97 -18.60
CA SER A 640 13.80 86.73 -17.62
C SER A 640 12.87 85.85 -16.78
N TYR A 641 12.52 84.65 -17.26
CA TYR A 641 11.73 83.64 -16.55
C TYR A 641 12.53 82.80 -15.54
N GLY A 642 13.85 83.00 -15.45
CA GLY A 642 14.77 82.30 -14.55
C GLY A 642 15.19 80.92 -15.04
N HIS A 643 15.74 80.12 -14.11
CA HIS A 643 16.04 78.69 -14.30
C HIS A 643 15.94 77.93 -12.97
N ILE A 644 15.72 76.61 -13.03
CA ILE A 644 15.55 75.76 -11.84
C ILE A 644 16.12 74.35 -12.10
N GLY A 645 16.68 73.73 -11.07
CA GLY A 645 17.31 72.41 -11.17
C GLY A 645 17.45 71.71 -9.82
N ILE A 646 17.91 70.47 -9.83
CA ILE A 646 18.03 69.62 -8.64
C ILE A 646 19.52 69.34 -8.38
N TRP A 647 20.00 69.51 -7.15
CA TRP A 647 21.39 69.15 -6.83
C TRP A 647 21.57 67.64 -6.75
N HIS A 648 22.56 67.11 -7.45
CA HIS A 648 22.94 65.70 -7.37
C HIS A 648 24.41 65.47 -7.69
N ASN A 649 25.14 64.81 -6.78
CA ASN A 649 26.54 64.38 -6.94
C ASN A 649 27.48 65.51 -7.40
N GLY A 650 27.37 66.68 -6.77
CA GLY A 650 28.26 67.82 -7.03
C GLY A 650 27.92 68.62 -8.30
N LYS A 651 26.78 68.34 -8.94
CA LYS A 651 26.30 69.00 -10.17
C LYS A 651 24.82 69.37 -10.04
N THR A 652 24.38 70.27 -10.91
CA THR A 652 22.95 70.53 -11.10
C THR A 652 22.41 69.55 -12.14
N PHE A 653 21.37 68.81 -11.80
CA PHE A 653 20.56 68.04 -12.75
C PHE A 653 19.38 68.92 -13.17
N ASP A 654 19.38 69.36 -14.43
CA ASP A 654 18.37 70.25 -15.00
C ASP A 654 18.01 69.87 -16.44
N GLN A 655 17.20 70.70 -17.09
CA GLN A 655 16.65 70.51 -18.42
C GLN A 655 16.41 71.88 -19.04
N ASN A 656 16.69 72.06 -20.34
CA ASN A 656 16.58 73.36 -21.03
C ASN A 656 17.39 74.49 -20.34
N SER A 657 18.58 74.18 -19.81
CA SER A 657 19.55 75.19 -19.37
C SER A 657 20.45 75.63 -20.53
N GLY A 658 20.78 76.92 -20.61
CA GLY A 658 21.57 77.50 -21.71
C GLY A 658 23.03 77.02 -21.83
N TRP A 659 23.43 76.03 -21.02
CA TRP A 659 24.70 75.34 -21.10
C TRP A 659 24.65 74.04 -21.93
N HIS A 660 23.46 73.51 -22.21
CA HIS A 660 23.25 72.55 -23.29
C HIS A 660 23.38 73.32 -24.61
N ARG A 661 24.61 73.35 -25.13
CA ARG A 661 24.99 74.30 -26.18
C ARG A 661 24.45 73.94 -27.57
N ASP A 662 23.91 72.74 -27.71
CA ASP A 662 23.14 72.28 -28.85
C ASP A 662 21.68 72.74 -28.71
N VAL A 663 21.34 73.81 -29.43
CA VAL A 663 20.05 74.51 -29.41
C VAL A 663 18.90 73.66 -29.97
N GLY A 664 18.46 72.69 -29.16
CA GLY A 664 17.40 71.74 -29.47
C GLY A 664 17.20 70.68 -28.39
N GLU A 665 18.20 70.42 -27.53
CA GLU A 665 18.11 69.42 -26.47
C GLU A 665 17.25 69.86 -25.29
N ARG A 666 15.92 69.74 -25.46
CA ARG A 666 14.91 69.78 -24.39
C ARG A 666 15.00 68.58 -23.41
N GLN A 667 16.14 67.89 -23.32
CA GLN A 667 16.37 66.73 -22.48
C GLN A 667 16.97 67.11 -21.12
N SER A 668 16.79 66.27 -20.10
CA SER A 668 17.40 66.46 -18.79
C SER A 668 18.80 65.84 -18.68
N GLY A 669 19.73 66.57 -18.05
CA GLY A 669 21.15 66.23 -17.98
C GLY A 669 21.87 66.98 -16.86
N TYR A 670 23.21 66.88 -16.83
CA TYR A 670 24.02 67.53 -15.80
C TYR A 670 24.67 68.83 -16.30
N SER A 671 24.28 69.95 -15.73
CA SER A 671 24.97 71.24 -15.86
C SER A 671 25.96 71.46 -14.70
N GLN A 672 26.95 72.34 -14.90
CA GLN A 672 27.80 72.81 -13.81
C GLN A 672 27.08 73.89 -12.99
N PHE A 673 27.38 74.00 -11.69
CA PHE A 673 26.86 75.11 -10.89
C PHE A 673 27.39 76.45 -11.39
N PHE A 674 26.50 77.35 -11.83
CA PHE A 674 26.83 78.72 -12.18
C PHE A 674 26.28 79.70 -11.13
N SER A 675 27.15 80.62 -10.67
CA SER A 675 26.82 81.58 -9.61
C SER A 675 26.09 82.84 -10.09
N GLN A 676 26.13 83.14 -11.39
CA GLN A 676 25.44 84.29 -11.96
C GLN A 676 23.93 84.06 -12.01
N GLY A 677 23.14 85.04 -11.57
CA GLY A 677 21.68 84.94 -11.49
C GLY A 677 21.14 84.01 -10.39
N TYR A 678 22.01 83.34 -9.61
CA TYR A 678 21.61 82.42 -8.54
C TYR A 678 20.89 83.16 -7.40
N LEU A 679 19.73 82.65 -6.97
CA LEU A 679 18.89 83.28 -5.94
C LEU A 679 18.91 82.51 -4.61
N GLY A 680 18.98 81.18 -4.66
CA GLY A 680 18.89 80.32 -3.48
C GLY A 680 18.42 78.91 -3.82
N TYR A 681 18.17 78.10 -2.80
CA TYR A 681 17.68 76.73 -2.93
C TYR A 681 16.61 76.38 -1.88
N TRP A 682 15.83 75.35 -2.18
CA TRP A 682 14.89 74.73 -1.25
C TRP A 682 15.35 73.35 -0.82
N ARG A 683 15.28 73.11 0.50
CA ARG A 683 15.52 71.80 1.12
C ARG A 683 14.28 71.39 1.92
N LYS A 684 13.87 70.12 1.87
CA LYS A 684 12.73 69.66 2.69
C LYS A 684 13.18 69.42 4.13
N SER A 685 12.47 70.01 5.11
CA SER A 685 12.74 69.73 6.53
C SER A 685 12.49 68.25 6.81
N GLY A 686 13.40 67.61 7.55
CA GLY A 686 13.40 66.16 7.78
C GLY A 686 14.09 65.31 6.71
N THR A 687 14.59 65.88 5.60
CA THR A 687 15.47 65.18 4.64
C THR A 687 16.92 65.66 4.73
N SER A 688 17.41 65.94 5.94
CA SER A 688 18.79 66.37 6.18
C SER A 688 19.77 65.27 5.79
N GLY A 689 20.52 65.49 4.71
CA GLY A 689 21.58 64.60 4.26
C GLY A 689 22.77 64.63 5.21
N GLY A 690 22.75 63.75 6.23
CA GLY A 690 23.93 63.44 7.02
C GLY A 690 24.97 62.76 6.14
N GLY A 691 26.13 63.38 5.98
CA GLY A 691 27.29 62.72 5.36
C GLY A 691 27.83 61.64 6.29
N GLY A 692 28.18 60.46 5.76
CA GLY A 692 28.94 59.44 6.49
C GLY A 692 28.20 58.79 7.66
N GLY A 693 26.97 58.30 7.46
CA GLY A 693 26.25 57.47 8.43
C GLY A 693 25.55 56.30 7.74
N GLY A 694 25.75 55.08 8.24
CA GLY A 694 25.33 53.86 7.55
C GLY A 694 23.84 53.82 7.20
N GLY A 695 23.53 53.95 5.90
CA GLY A 695 22.28 53.41 5.36
C GLY A 695 22.28 51.89 5.55
N ALA A 696 21.12 51.32 5.84
CA ALA A 696 21.02 49.90 6.18
C ALA A 696 21.26 49.00 4.96
N THR A 697 22.53 48.69 4.69
CA THR A 697 22.90 47.66 3.72
C THR A 697 22.39 46.32 4.24
N SER A 698 21.60 45.62 3.44
CA SER A 698 21.14 44.27 3.72
C SER A 698 21.46 43.34 2.55
N GLY A 699 21.52 42.04 2.82
CA GLY A 699 21.80 41.05 1.79
C GLY A 699 21.35 39.65 2.19
N THR A 700 21.07 38.83 1.19
CA THR A 700 20.77 37.40 1.37
C THR A 700 22.09 36.64 1.49
N LYS A 701 22.32 36.01 2.64
CA LYS A 701 23.39 35.04 2.89
C LYS A 701 22.86 34.15 4.01
N SER A 702 22.85 32.85 3.79
CA SER A 702 22.47 31.87 4.80
C SER A 702 23.70 31.20 5.43
N GLY A 703 23.53 30.71 6.64
CA GLY A 703 24.58 29.99 7.39
C GLY A 703 24.16 29.70 8.82
N THR A 704 25.09 29.17 9.60
CA THR A 704 24.93 28.90 11.04
C THR A 704 25.83 29.84 11.83
N GLY A 705 25.23 30.70 12.66
CA GLY A 705 25.94 31.56 13.59
C GLY A 705 26.16 30.85 14.92
N THR A 706 27.41 30.82 15.41
CA THR A 706 27.77 30.33 16.75
C THR A 706 28.02 31.51 17.68
N VAL A 707 27.27 31.59 18.77
CA VAL A 707 27.32 32.69 19.73
C VAL A 707 28.57 32.57 20.61
N VAL A 708 29.37 33.64 20.70
CA VAL A 708 30.63 33.67 21.46
C VAL A 708 30.56 34.48 22.76
N THR A 709 29.59 35.39 22.87
CA THR A 709 29.21 36.05 24.13
C THR A 709 27.69 36.28 24.15
N LEU A 710 27.09 36.37 25.33
CA LEU A 710 25.62 36.43 25.47
C LEU A 710 25.02 37.58 24.64
N VAL A 711 24.02 37.26 23.83
CA VAL A 711 23.48 38.20 22.83
C VAL A 711 21.95 38.25 22.83
N ASN A 712 21.41 39.46 22.71
CA ASN A 712 19.97 39.72 22.72
C ASN A 712 19.34 39.47 21.35
N VAL A 713 18.25 38.71 21.32
CA VAL A 713 17.35 38.58 20.17
C VAL A 713 16.32 39.71 20.20
N ARG A 714 16.08 40.36 19.05
CA ARG A 714 15.18 41.52 18.93
C ARG A 714 14.24 41.43 17.73
N ASN A 715 13.18 42.21 17.76
CA ASN A 715 12.19 42.31 16.66
C ASN A 715 12.67 43.16 15.48
N ASP A 716 13.65 44.03 15.70
CA ASP A 716 14.21 44.97 14.73
C ASP A 716 15.75 44.92 14.78
N PRO A 717 16.46 45.26 13.69
CA PRO A 717 17.93 45.37 13.66
C PRO A 717 18.38 46.67 14.34
N SER A 718 18.05 46.81 15.63
CA SER A 718 18.30 48.00 16.44
C SER A 718 18.40 47.66 17.92
N THR A 719 19.42 48.18 18.60
CA THR A 719 19.58 48.08 20.06
C THR A 719 18.50 48.80 20.86
N ASN A 720 17.70 49.67 20.23
CA ASN A 720 16.55 50.35 20.83
C ASN A 720 15.26 49.52 20.76
N GLY A 721 15.21 48.46 19.94
CA GLY A 721 14.06 47.55 19.86
C GLY A 721 13.98 46.62 21.08
N PRO A 722 12.79 46.13 21.46
CA PRO A 722 12.62 45.28 22.63
C PRO A 722 13.42 43.98 22.51
N VAL A 723 14.02 43.55 23.63
CA VAL A 723 14.63 42.23 23.78
C VAL A 723 13.52 41.22 24.01
N ILE A 724 13.50 40.14 23.23
CA ILE A 724 12.44 39.12 23.28
C ILE A 724 12.96 37.72 23.65
N ALA A 725 14.25 37.49 23.49
CA ALA A 725 14.98 36.30 23.95
C ALA A 725 16.48 36.63 24.02
N GLN A 726 17.28 35.69 24.52
CA GLN A 726 18.74 35.78 24.54
C GLN A 726 19.34 34.44 24.11
N TYR A 727 20.49 34.47 23.44
CA TYR A 727 21.33 33.29 23.25
C TYR A 727 22.56 33.38 24.15
N SER A 728 22.91 32.26 24.77
CA SER A 728 24.11 32.06 25.59
C SER A 728 25.32 31.67 24.74
N PRO A 729 26.56 31.85 25.24
CA PRO A 729 27.77 31.38 24.57
C PRO A 729 27.70 29.89 24.23
N GLY A 730 28.23 29.51 23.07
CA GLY A 730 28.20 28.13 22.54
C GLY A 730 26.92 27.74 21.82
N GLN A 731 25.80 28.47 21.99
CA GLN A 731 24.57 28.18 21.25
C GLN A 731 24.69 28.58 19.78
N THR A 732 23.98 27.85 18.92
CA THR A 732 23.95 28.07 17.47
C THR A 732 22.56 28.45 16.98
N PHE A 733 22.48 29.24 15.92
CA PHE A 733 21.23 29.53 15.20
C PHE A 733 21.50 29.67 13.70
N ASN A 734 20.54 29.26 12.88
CA ASN A 734 20.60 29.43 11.43
C ASN A 734 20.02 30.79 11.03
N TYR A 735 20.68 31.47 10.10
CA TYR A 735 20.26 32.75 9.53
C TYR A 735 20.07 32.64 8.01
N ASP A 736 19.32 33.57 7.42
CA ASP A 736 19.01 33.60 5.97
C ASP A 736 19.42 34.90 5.28
N SER A 737 19.68 35.95 6.06
CA SER A 737 19.99 37.29 5.59
C SER A 737 20.71 38.09 6.68
N TRP A 738 21.27 39.22 6.29
CA TRP A 738 21.94 40.16 7.21
C TRP A 738 21.53 41.59 6.93
N VAL A 739 21.66 42.44 7.95
CA VAL A 739 21.34 43.88 7.91
C VAL A 739 22.37 44.66 8.71
N ILE A 740 22.90 45.75 8.17
CA ILE A 740 23.66 46.75 8.93
C ILE A 740 22.67 47.74 9.55
N GLY A 741 22.75 47.99 10.87
CA GLY A 741 21.79 48.85 11.57
C GLY A 741 22.25 49.33 12.94
N ASN A 742 21.97 50.59 13.26
CA ASN A 742 22.16 51.21 14.59
C ASN A 742 23.51 50.91 15.28
N GLY A 743 24.61 50.85 14.52
CA GLY A 743 25.96 50.59 15.03
C GLY A 743 26.49 49.15 14.89
N TYR A 744 25.69 48.22 14.37
CA TYR A 744 26.01 46.78 14.34
C TYR A 744 25.76 46.13 12.98
N TYR A 745 26.46 45.02 12.74
CA TYR A 745 26.01 43.96 11.83
C TYR A 745 24.95 43.12 12.55
N TRP A 746 23.84 42.81 11.88
CA TRP A 746 22.78 41.94 12.38
C TRP A 746 22.61 40.74 11.47
N LEU A 747 22.61 39.55 12.07
CA LEU A 747 22.09 38.35 11.43
C LEU A 747 20.57 38.34 11.60
N SER A 748 19.87 38.10 10.49
CA SER A 748 18.42 37.94 10.50
C SER A 748 18.02 36.51 10.17
N TYR A 749 17.05 36.04 10.94
CA TYR A 749 16.47 34.72 10.83
C TYR A 749 14.99 34.83 11.12
N VAL A 750 14.21 33.82 10.74
CA VAL A 750 12.85 33.70 11.23
C VAL A 750 12.84 32.84 12.48
N SER A 751 12.33 33.43 13.57
CA SER A 751 12.00 32.65 14.76
C SER A 751 10.80 31.75 14.53
N TYR A 752 10.72 30.74 15.39
CA TYR A 752 9.67 29.74 15.50
C TYR A 752 8.25 30.23 15.19
N SER A 753 7.84 31.38 15.73
CA SER A 753 6.49 31.96 15.59
C SER A 753 6.21 32.60 14.22
N GLY A 754 6.88 32.17 13.15
CA GLY A 754 6.80 32.79 11.82
C GLY A 754 7.23 34.27 11.78
N THR A 755 7.93 34.75 12.81
CA THR A 755 8.28 36.17 12.97
C THR A 755 9.78 36.37 12.75
N ARG A 756 10.15 37.27 11.84
CA ARG A 756 11.56 37.64 11.62
C ARG A 756 12.14 38.32 12.86
N ARG A 757 13.33 37.89 13.27
CA ARG A 757 14.11 38.44 14.39
C ARG A 757 15.52 38.79 13.93
N TYR A 758 16.25 39.46 14.81
CA TYR A 758 17.59 39.95 14.56
C TYR A 758 18.49 39.69 15.78
N VAL A 759 19.72 39.26 15.52
CA VAL A 759 20.79 39.05 16.50
C VAL A 759 22.00 39.87 16.05
N ALA A 760 22.62 40.63 16.95
CA ALA A 760 23.85 41.36 16.62
C ALA A 760 24.99 40.35 16.38
N GLU A 761 25.73 40.50 15.28
CA GLU A 761 26.90 39.69 14.95
C GLU A 761 28.18 40.31 15.50
N ALA A 762 28.37 41.61 15.21
CA ALA A 762 29.50 42.42 15.61
C ALA A 762 29.14 43.91 15.58
N THR A 763 29.92 44.75 16.25
CA THR A 763 29.88 46.21 16.06
C THR A 763 30.44 46.60 14.69
N LEU A 764 30.02 47.75 14.15
CA LEU A 764 30.49 48.26 12.84
C LEU A 764 31.95 48.69 12.82
N ASP A 765 32.56 48.93 13.98
CA ASP A 765 33.99 49.20 14.16
C ASP A 765 34.81 47.92 14.45
N HIS A 766 34.15 46.75 14.43
CA HIS A 766 34.69 45.42 14.73
C HIS A 766 35.31 45.27 16.13
N SER A 767 35.07 46.21 17.04
CA SER A 767 35.61 46.18 18.42
C SER A 767 35.00 45.06 19.29
N ILE A 768 33.77 44.62 19.00
CA ILE A 768 33.09 43.52 19.69
C ILE A 768 32.46 42.56 18.68
N VAL A 769 32.69 41.26 18.87
CA VAL A 769 32.03 40.17 18.12
C VAL A 769 31.19 39.34 19.09
N TYR A 770 29.92 39.14 18.73
CA TYR A 770 28.91 38.38 19.49
C TYR A 770 28.65 37.00 18.86
N VAL A 771 28.81 36.86 17.54
CA VAL A 771 28.52 35.63 16.78
C VAL A 771 29.62 35.39 15.74
N ARG A 772 30.06 34.14 15.57
CA ARG A 772 30.97 33.68 14.49
C ARG A 772 30.20 32.87 13.44
N GLY A 773 30.75 32.78 12.22
CA GLY A 773 30.08 32.09 11.09
C GLY A 773 28.96 32.89 10.43
N GLY A 774 28.83 34.17 10.77
CA GLY A 774 27.81 35.08 10.25
C GLY A 774 28.15 35.71 8.90
N ALA A 775 27.61 36.90 8.63
CA ALA A 775 27.81 37.60 7.37
C ALA A 775 29.23 38.14 7.20
N PHE A 776 29.93 38.41 8.29
CA PHE A 776 31.26 39.02 8.36
C PHE A 776 32.44 38.03 8.20
N HIS A 777 32.15 36.76 7.87
CA HIS A 777 33.15 35.70 7.62
C HIS A 777 32.94 35.01 6.28
#